data_AF-A0A158P8L9-F1
#
_entry.id   AF-A0A158P8L9-F1
#
_cell.length_a   1.000
_cell.length_b   1.000
_cell.length_c   1.000
_cell.angle_alpha   90.00
_cell.angle_beta   90.00
_cell.angle_gamma   90.00
#
_symmetry.space_group_name_H-M   'P 1'
#
loop_
_entity.id
_entity.type
_entity.pdbx_description
1 polymer ?
#
loop_
_entity_poly.entity_id
_entity_poly.type
_entity_poly.pdbx_seq_one_letter_code
_entity_poly.pdbx_strand_id
1 'polypeptide(L)'
;MDRAKKKFVSAIDGLRSLTSRMEIVVDEKIQPDHCRLAKIARHGFPDEARCIAYDAVQRLLAIGTGHGEVRIIGDTGVDYLLKHEADHPVNHLQFVINEGGLIAACGNDMIHLWNYRQKTPEIVHSLQLNKEAVTCIHLPMGSKWLYVGTDKGNVYFVSVGTFQLSPYIINWNKAIDLSCRVHPGSVRQIAASPVEPTKLLIAFSKGALVQWNLVTKEVDRFPLDPPIKCFSWHYEGKQIMTGNVDGSICIYNMKKTSEPQQKTTPHGQGCRPIPIIDWKHTTNSDQLIIFSGGMPTDDGLPVPALTFLRASKSATVLEMDHPLLSFVTLPQVPFNSCPQQPQALAVLLKGELMMIDLQMPGYPCIESPHAMDLHEQPVTCVTYYSNCPSDLIGALTLVGCKQRRKGFSERPWPVSGGIGRECATGHQELILTGHKDGSLKFWQASGENLQILYRLKTASHFERLEELEGCEKVSHAVKLIELCVESRLLLVSGVSGQVTLFRFSKIENMNTIAVSLTCLVVHIPQLNSLTGSGSDERVEAPQAPKEIRRQHKVISRDSTHSPDTSVDSDDERIVPFKVRGAAVKRSAGYQPELACLIPWPSTSQADSVTSAALNSAFGVIALGMTNGLALVDIFQCALIYAWSTSELFGSDPTPAVQLNLADVSSESPTEFNDSGDNAVTIPSDGTSLPDKSVLSPKHSRASMVLRRNTTEFATSSRERYREQRREHPDQQDIILDGRTPSISSRPTRCNSERTSNTSVGIMRRITKKGTAVARSVSFHSHVNGDQVIVGESPRDMQVLSRNRIGTVPSPSMSNHSLEKLSLACAETVTFVAFIHSFSRKNDSRASPCLWIGTNAGASIALNLILPQDRLISSVIVAPSGTVVKLKGQVLFQCFMDQSFSLASAACEAYRENNKDCGSPEKTIHNRVITKASLCPTYSISADLSEDVPQSLVVVGEFEIKVIALPSFIQLFIHKCEEIPLVKARATHVRGYPVLMCLAADGKIAVLSLPSLRLIYQAPLLPYSVEIDNPICQRISFSEHGLGVYMASPSEVEKYTICSEIADQASDALGELFVACDLPDPPRNNNSFLKGVSSMFSGIQRQDSCDIDSILADRDKTSGGMGGGATRTVARTIPGPSVNMERTQASGISAGQAAFAALQNISERGEKLCATVDATENLRNSAMNLSQRTGKLVEKLEKKKWYNF
;
A
#
# COMPACT_ATOMS: atom_id res chain seq x y z
N MET A 1 -27.15 25.48 69.66
CA MET A 1 -26.47 24.62 68.66
C MET A 1 -25.92 25.42 67.48
N ASP A 2 -26.48 26.57 67.15
CA ASP A 2 -26.34 27.19 65.82
C ASP A 2 -24.96 27.80 65.54
N ARG A 3 -24.16 28.06 66.59
CA ARG A 3 -22.73 28.39 66.45
C ARG A 3 -21.92 27.23 65.86
N ALA A 4 -22.31 25.98 66.11
CA ALA A 4 -21.72 24.80 65.48
C ALA A 4 -22.23 24.64 64.03
N LYS A 5 -23.54 24.80 63.78
CA LYS A 5 -24.09 24.79 62.42
C LYS A 5 -23.45 25.84 61.51
N LYS A 6 -23.27 27.09 61.97
CA LYS A 6 -22.57 28.13 61.20
C LYS A 6 -21.10 27.80 60.93
N LYS A 7 -20.37 27.18 61.88
CA LYS A 7 -19.00 26.69 61.61
C LYS A 7 -18.99 25.53 60.60
N PHE A 8 -19.96 24.63 60.65
CA PHE A 8 -20.05 23.48 59.73
C PHE A 8 -20.42 23.92 58.30
N VAL A 9 -21.36 24.87 58.15
CA VAL A 9 -21.67 25.49 56.86
C VAL A 9 -20.45 26.27 56.33
N SER A 10 -19.79 27.08 57.16
CA SER A 10 -18.55 27.77 56.76
C SER A 10 -17.40 26.82 56.38
N ALA A 11 -17.35 25.60 56.93
CA ALA A 11 -16.39 24.57 56.53
C ALA A 11 -16.79 23.88 55.22
N ILE A 12 -18.08 23.65 54.97
CA ILE A 12 -18.59 23.13 53.70
C ILE A 12 -18.41 24.14 52.58
N ASP A 13 -18.67 25.42 52.81
CA ASP A 13 -18.44 26.47 51.82
C ASP A 13 -16.93 26.76 51.64
N GLY A 14 -16.11 26.53 52.67
CA GLY A 14 -14.65 26.44 52.54
C GLY A 14 -14.19 25.27 51.65
N LEU A 15 -14.76 24.07 51.83
CA LEU A 15 -14.52 22.91 50.97
C LEU A 15 -15.04 23.11 49.53
N ARG A 16 -16.08 23.93 49.35
CA ARG A 16 -16.56 24.37 48.03
C ARG A 16 -15.63 25.42 47.40
N SER A 17 -15.00 26.31 48.18
CA SER A 17 -13.96 27.21 47.66
C SER A 17 -12.65 26.48 47.31
N LEU A 18 -12.33 25.39 48.03
CA LEU A 18 -11.28 24.43 47.67
C LEU A 18 -11.65 23.56 46.45
N THR A 19 -12.90 23.61 45.99
CA THR A 19 -13.34 23.11 44.68
C THR A 19 -13.77 24.27 43.77
N SER A 20 -13.04 25.38 43.86
CA SER A 20 -12.94 26.33 42.74
C SER A 20 -12.53 25.55 41.49
N ARG A 21 -13.41 25.53 40.49
CA ARG A 21 -13.02 25.09 39.15
C ARG A 21 -11.97 26.08 38.64
N MET A 22 -10.73 25.65 38.55
CA MET A 22 -9.79 26.24 37.61
C MET A 22 -10.34 25.97 36.21
N GLU A 23 -11.12 26.91 35.67
CA GLU A 23 -11.43 26.93 34.24
C GLU A 23 -10.15 27.35 33.52
N ILE A 24 -9.31 26.35 33.21
CA ILE A 24 -8.06 26.54 32.49
C ILE A 24 -8.41 26.94 31.05
N VAL A 25 -8.46 28.24 30.80
CA VAL A 25 -8.59 28.79 29.46
C VAL A 25 -7.22 28.73 28.79
N VAL A 26 -7.18 28.17 27.58
CA VAL A 26 -5.99 28.01 26.76
C VAL A 26 -6.20 28.75 25.44
N ASP A 27 -5.27 29.62 25.08
CA ASP A 27 -5.19 30.24 23.75
C ASP A 27 -4.63 29.24 22.75
N GLU A 28 -5.37 29.05 21.66
CA GLU A 28 -5.14 28.04 20.63
C GLU A 28 -5.27 28.67 19.24
N LYS A 29 -4.13 28.93 18.59
CA LYS A 29 -4.04 29.62 17.30
C LYS A 29 -4.46 28.78 16.08
N ILE A 30 -5.03 27.58 16.29
CA ILE A 30 -5.65 26.77 15.25
C ILE A 30 -7.05 27.31 14.91
N GLN A 31 -7.30 27.47 13.62
CA GLN A 31 -8.54 28.05 13.07
C GLN A 31 -9.15 27.13 11.99
N PRO A 32 -10.46 27.21 11.71
CA PRO A 32 -11.12 26.32 10.74
C PRO A 32 -10.56 26.36 9.32
N ASP A 33 -10.10 27.52 8.85
CA ASP A 33 -9.48 27.71 7.52
C ASP A 33 -8.12 27.02 7.39
N HIS A 34 -7.44 26.71 8.51
CA HIS A 34 -6.24 25.90 8.51
C HIS A 34 -6.54 24.44 8.06
N CYS A 35 -7.80 24.00 8.16
CA CYS A 35 -8.24 22.66 7.81
C CYS A 35 -8.98 22.60 6.46
N ARG A 36 -8.52 21.73 5.56
CA ARG A 36 -9.20 21.39 4.30
C ARG A 36 -8.90 19.94 3.94
N LEU A 37 -9.92 19.10 3.85
CA LEU A 37 -9.76 17.74 3.32
C LEU A 37 -9.48 17.81 1.81
N ALA A 38 -8.32 17.32 1.40
CA ALA A 38 -7.92 17.20 0.01
C ALA A 38 -7.27 15.84 -0.26
N LYS A 39 -7.68 15.21 -1.38
CA LYS A 39 -7.00 14.04 -1.95
C LYS A 39 -5.74 14.54 -2.66
N ILE A 40 -4.60 13.92 -2.38
CA ILE A 40 -3.31 14.28 -2.97
C ILE A 40 -3.05 13.39 -4.18
N ALA A 41 -3.01 12.07 -3.96
CA ALA A 41 -2.73 11.09 -5.01
C ALA A 41 -3.41 9.75 -4.71
N ARG A 42 -3.68 8.97 -5.76
CA ARG A 42 -4.14 7.57 -5.68
C ARG A 42 -3.14 6.69 -6.41
N HIS A 43 -2.78 5.54 -5.84
CA HIS A 43 -1.75 4.63 -6.36
C HIS A 43 -2.25 3.19 -6.38
N GLY A 44 -1.79 2.38 -7.34
CA GLY A 44 -2.24 1.01 -7.56
C GLY A 44 -3.05 0.84 -8.86
N PHE A 45 -3.56 -0.36 -9.10
CA PHE A 45 -4.31 -0.68 -10.32
C PHE A 45 -5.79 -0.28 -10.20
N PRO A 46 -6.38 0.43 -11.19
CA PRO A 46 -7.78 0.84 -11.15
C PRO A 46 -8.76 -0.32 -10.91
N ASP A 47 -9.61 -0.21 -9.89
CA ASP A 47 -10.65 -1.23 -9.67
C ASP A 47 -11.72 -1.20 -10.78
N GLU A 48 -12.28 -2.37 -11.06
CA GLU A 48 -13.19 -2.67 -12.18
C GLU A 48 -12.79 -2.02 -13.53
N ALA A 49 -11.50 -2.07 -13.87
CA ALA A 49 -11.00 -1.63 -15.19
C ALA A 49 -11.75 -2.32 -16.35
N ARG A 50 -12.06 -1.55 -17.41
CA ARG A 50 -12.86 -2.01 -18.56
C ARG A 50 -12.23 -1.77 -19.93
N CYS A 51 -11.59 -0.63 -20.15
CA CYS A 51 -11.01 -0.28 -21.45
C CYS A 51 -9.65 0.42 -21.33
N ILE A 52 -8.89 0.43 -22.43
CA ILE A 52 -7.54 0.97 -22.52
C ILE A 52 -7.34 1.74 -23.84
N ALA A 53 -6.61 2.85 -23.80
CA ALA A 53 -6.21 3.63 -24.97
C ALA A 53 -4.75 4.13 -24.83
N TYR A 54 -4.09 4.42 -25.94
CA TYR A 54 -2.69 4.88 -25.98
C TYR A 54 -2.52 6.01 -27.01
N ASP A 55 -1.80 7.07 -26.65
CA ASP A 55 -1.33 8.10 -27.57
C ASP A 55 0.15 7.82 -27.91
N ALA A 56 0.45 7.54 -29.18
CA ALA A 56 1.81 7.19 -29.61
C ALA A 56 2.79 8.38 -29.69
N VAL A 57 2.29 9.62 -29.67
CA VAL A 57 3.10 10.84 -29.77
C VAL A 57 3.31 11.47 -28.40
N GLN A 58 2.23 11.59 -27.61
CA GLN A 58 2.31 11.99 -26.21
C GLN A 58 2.89 10.89 -25.31
N ARG A 59 2.83 9.62 -25.74
CA ARG A 59 3.22 8.42 -24.97
C ARG A 59 2.49 8.27 -23.63
N LEU A 60 1.21 8.67 -23.62
CA LEU A 60 0.29 8.50 -22.50
C LEU A 60 -0.58 7.25 -22.71
N LEU A 61 -0.89 6.57 -21.61
CA LEU A 61 -1.82 5.43 -21.56
C LEU A 61 -3.03 5.83 -20.71
N ALA A 62 -4.25 5.52 -21.16
CA ALA A 62 -5.47 5.77 -20.39
C ALA A 62 -6.23 4.48 -20.13
N ILE A 63 -6.72 4.29 -18.89
CA ILE A 63 -7.54 3.15 -18.46
C ILE A 63 -8.88 3.68 -17.96
N GLY A 64 -9.99 3.13 -18.46
CA GLY A 64 -11.35 3.47 -18.01
C GLY A 64 -11.89 2.42 -17.02
N THR A 65 -12.54 2.86 -15.94
CA THR A 65 -13.07 1.99 -14.88
C THR A 65 -14.58 1.80 -14.95
N GLY A 66 -15.13 1.00 -14.04
CA GLY A 66 -16.57 0.90 -13.81
C GLY A 66 -17.22 2.10 -13.15
N HIS A 67 -16.45 2.94 -12.46
CA HIS A 67 -16.96 3.90 -11.49
C HIS A 67 -16.87 5.38 -11.94
N GLY A 68 -17.13 5.63 -13.23
CA GLY A 68 -17.01 6.94 -13.86
C GLY A 68 -15.58 7.50 -13.88
N GLU A 69 -14.56 6.72 -13.55
CA GLU A 69 -13.18 7.17 -13.41
C GLU A 69 -12.32 6.75 -14.61
N VAL A 70 -11.35 7.59 -14.97
CA VAL A 70 -10.37 7.37 -16.03
C VAL A 70 -9.00 7.72 -15.50
N ARG A 71 -8.06 6.78 -15.55
CA ARG A 71 -6.69 6.96 -15.06
C ARG A 71 -5.74 7.16 -16.24
N ILE A 72 -5.09 8.31 -16.33
CA ILE A 72 -4.07 8.61 -17.34
C ILE A 72 -2.68 8.46 -16.72
N ILE A 73 -1.87 7.62 -17.33
CA ILE A 73 -0.57 7.16 -16.86
C ILE A 73 0.49 7.58 -17.91
N GLY A 74 1.59 8.17 -17.45
CA GLY A 74 2.73 8.60 -18.25
C GLY A 74 4.05 8.04 -17.74
N ASP A 75 5.10 8.86 -17.78
CA ASP A 75 6.38 8.60 -17.08
C ASP A 75 6.20 8.64 -15.55
N THR A 76 7.26 8.33 -14.82
CA THR A 76 7.38 8.30 -13.35
C THR A 76 6.78 9.55 -12.70
N GLY A 77 5.73 9.38 -11.89
CA GLY A 77 5.02 10.49 -11.23
C GLY A 77 3.99 11.23 -12.12
N VAL A 78 3.75 10.75 -13.34
CA VAL A 78 2.61 11.15 -14.18
C VAL A 78 1.50 10.11 -14.03
N ASP A 79 0.61 10.34 -13.07
CA ASP A 79 -0.55 9.50 -12.80
C ASP A 79 -1.72 10.40 -12.39
N TYR A 80 -2.80 10.40 -13.18
CA TYR A 80 -3.91 11.35 -13.07
C TYR A 80 -5.26 10.63 -13.07
N LEU A 81 -6.04 10.88 -12.01
CA LEU A 81 -7.41 10.39 -11.88
C LEU A 81 -8.40 11.46 -12.39
N LEU A 82 -9.02 11.21 -13.54
CA LEU A 82 -10.15 11.97 -14.06
C LEU A 82 -11.44 11.30 -13.58
N LYS A 83 -12.46 12.08 -13.20
CA LYS A 83 -13.74 11.55 -12.70
C LYS A 83 -14.92 12.28 -13.34
N HIS A 84 -15.82 11.53 -13.97
CA HIS A 84 -17.08 12.05 -14.49
C HIS A 84 -18.04 12.35 -13.33
N GLU A 85 -18.95 13.33 -13.53
CA GLU A 85 -19.96 13.70 -12.52
C GLU A 85 -20.94 12.56 -12.18
N ALA A 86 -21.17 11.65 -13.13
CA ALA A 86 -22.06 10.51 -12.97
C ALA A 86 -21.28 9.19 -12.89
N ASP A 87 -21.63 8.37 -11.91
CA ASP A 87 -21.00 7.06 -11.63
C ASP A 87 -21.49 5.98 -12.62
N HIS A 88 -20.90 5.99 -13.82
CA HIS A 88 -21.22 5.05 -14.90
C HIS A 88 -19.95 4.45 -15.53
N PRO A 89 -19.99 3.20 -16.01
CA PRO A 89 -18.80 2.51 -16.52
C PRO A 89 -18.29 3.15 -17.81
N VAL A 90 -16.97 3.38 -17.88
CA VAL A 90 -16.28 3.88 -19.06
C VAL A 90 -15.98 2.70 -19.99
N ASN A 91 -16.81 2.54 -21.02
CA ASN A 91 -16.78 1.38 -21.91
C ASN A 91 -15.74 1.53 -23.03
N HIS A 92 -15.48 2.76 -23.49
CA HIS A 92 -14.48 3.03 -24.52
C HIS A 92 -13.70 4.33 -24.25
N LEU A 93 -12.43 4.33 -24.65
CA LEU A 93 -11.54 5.49 -24.62
C LEU A 93 -10.85 5.64 -25.98
N GLN A 94 -10.63 6.88 -26.41
CA GLN A 94 -9.92 7.21 -27.65
C GLN A 94 -9.22 8.57 -27.50
N PHE A 95 -7.89 8.58 -27.56
CA PHE A 95 -7.13 9.83 -27.60
C PHE A 95 -7.33 10.56 -28.93
N VAL A 96 -7.41 11.89 -28.87
CA VAL A 96 -7.20 12.80 -30.00
C VAL A 96 -5.69 13.05 -30.08
N ILE A 97 -5.02 12.23 -30.89
CA ILE A 97 -3.56 12.03 -30.86
C ILE A 97 -2.81 13.36 -31.01
N ASN A 98 -1.91 13.65 -30.06
CA ASN A 98 -1.12 14.88 -29.98
C ASN A 98 -1.92 16.20 -29.90
N GLU A 99 -3.24 16.16 -29.72
CA GLU A 99 -4.09 17.35 -29.57
C GLU A 99 -4.59 17.55 -28.12
N GLY A 100 -4.07 16.79 -27.15
CA GLY A 100 -4.39 17.00 -25.73
C GLY A 100 -5.87 16.77 -25.38
N GLY A 101 -6.58 16.00 -26.20
CA GLY A 101 -7.98 15.62 -26.02
C GLY A 101 -8.12 14.12 -25.78
N LEU A 102 -9.04 13.74 -24.88
CA LEU A 102 -9.39 12.33 -24.62
C LEU A 102 -10.91 12.17 -24.70
N ILE A 103 -11.36 11.29 -25.58
CA ILE A 103 -12.78 10.96 -25.76
C ILE A 103 -13.10 9.73 -24.92
N ALA A 104 -14.12 9.82 -24.07
CA ALA A 104 -14.63 8.74 -23.24
C ALA A 104 -16.10 8.47 -23.56
N ALA A 105 -16.48 7.19 -23.73
CA ALA A 105 -17.88 6.77 -23.91
C ALA A 105 -18.33 5.92 -22.71
N CYS A 106 -19.39 6.36 -22.05
CA CYS A 106 -19.89 5.80 -20.80
C CYS A 106 -21.17 4.96 -20.99
N GLY A 107 -21.44 4.05 -20.06
CA GLY A 107 -22.59 3.11 -20.11
C GLY A 107 -23.99 3.72 -19.93
N ASN A 108 -24.09 5.05 -19.90
CA ASN A 108 -25.33 5.83 -19.95
C ASN A 108 -25.52 6.52 -21.33
N ASP A 109 -24.80 6.05 -22.34
CA ASP A 109 -24.78 6.55 -23.73
C ASP A 109 -24.37 8.02 -23.87
N MET A 110 -23.62 8.50 -22.87
CA MET A 110 -22.88 9.76 -22.93
C MET A 110 -21.50 9.53 -23.53
N ILE A 111 -21.14 10.38 -24.50
CA ILE A 111 -19.76 10.56 -24.94
C ILE A 111 -19.28 11.90 -24.37
N HIS A 112 -18.07 11.95 -23.81
CA HIS A 112 -17.43 13.13 -23.23
C HIS A 112 -16.10 13.42 -23.91
N LEU A 113 -15.79 14.70 -24.12
CA LEU A 113 -14.48 15.18 -24.57
C LEU A 113 -13.77 15.88 -23.40
N TRP A 114 -12.73 15.23 -22.88
CA TRP A 114 -11.81 15.79 -21.90
C TRP A 114 -10.69 16.57 -22.59
N ASN A 115 -10.33 17.72 -22.03
CA ASN A 115 -9.13 18.51 -22.40
C ASN A 115 -8.09 18.39 -21.28
N TYR A 116 -6.89 17.88 -21.61
CA TYR A 116 -5.78 17.69 -20.67
C TYR A 116 -4.54 18.56 -20.99
N ARG A 117 -4.68 19.60 -21.82
CA ARG A 117 -3.66 20.64 -22.05
C ARG A 117 -3.39 21.54 -20.85
N GLN A 118 -4.32 21.56 -19.90
CA GLN A 118 -4.27 22.36 -18.67
C GLN A 118 -3.98 21.44 -17.48
N LYS A 119 -3.33 21.96 -16.43
CA LYS A 119 -2.93 21.20 -15.23
C LYS A 119 -4.07 20.37 -14.60
N THR A 120 -5.29 20.89 -14.65
CA THR A 120 -6.52 20.25 -14.15
C THR A 120 -7.42 19.85 -15.33
N PRO A 121 -7.44 18.57 -15.76
CA PRO A 121 -8.23 18.13 -16.90
C PRO A 121 -9.74 18.31 -16.68
N GLU A 122 -10.45 18.74 -17.72
CA GLU A 122 -11.88 19.09 -17.64
C GLU A 122 -12.67 18.56 -18.84
N ILE A 123 -13.98 18.30 -18.64
CA ILE A 123 -14.92 17.97 -19.71
C ILE A 123 -15.37 19.25 -20.41
N VAL A 124 -14.98 19.42 -21.68
CA VAL A 124 -15.34 20.60 -22.49
C VAL A 124 -16.70 20.43 -23.15
N HIS A 125 -16.97 19.23 -23.67
CA HIS A 125 -18.20 18.89 -24.39
C HIS A 125 -18.70 17.50 -24.02
N SER A 126 -20.02 17.33 -24.04
CA SER A 126 -20.70 16.06 -23.84
C SER A 126 -21.80 15.87 -24.90
N LEU A 127 -22.10 14.62 -25.26
CA LEU A 127 -23.11 14.24 -26.24
C LEU A 127 -23.86 13.00 -25.74
N GLN A 128 -25.15 13.13 -25.48
CA GLN A 128 -26.02 12.00 -25.16
C GLN A 128 -26.64 11.42 -26.43
N LEU A 129 -26.53 10.12 -26.65
CA LEU A 129 -27.32 9.40 -27.65
C LEU A 129 -28.67 8.96 -27.05
N ASN A 130 -29.73 9.05 -27.86
CA ASN A 130 -31.09 8.71 -27.45
C ASN A 130 -31.56 7.45 -28.19
N LYS A 131 -32.07 6.45 -27.44
CA LYS A 131 -32.69 5.20 -27.94
C LYS A 131 -31.76 4.17 -28.62
N GLU A 132 -30.54 4.54 -28.94
CA GLU A 132 -29.49 3.63 -29.40
C GLU A 132 -28.28 3.74 -28.46
N ALA A 133 -27.71 2.59 -28.10
CA ALA A 133 -26.61 2.51 -27.14
C ALA A 133 -25.25 2.41 -27.84
N VAL A 134 -24.19 2.99 -27.25
CA VAL A 134 -22.84 3.00 -27.83
C VAL A 134 -22.16 1.64 -27.64
N THR A 135 -21.68 1.04 -28.74
CA THR A 135 -21.01 -0.28 -28.70
C THR A 135 -19.60 -0.31 -29.28
N CYS A 136 -19.19 0.74 -30.00
CA CYS A 136 -17.78 1.04 -30.29
C CYS A 136 -17.59 2.50 -30.74
N ILE A 137 -16.38 3.03 -30.57
CA ILE A 137 -15.94 4.31 -31.13
C ILE A 137 -14.62 4.12 -31.89
N HIS A 138 -14.36 4.96 -32.90
CA HIS A 138 -13.10 4.98 -33.65
C HIS A 138 -12.78 6.40 -34.15
N LEU A 139 -11.56 6.87 -33.91
CA LEU A 139 -11.05 8.14 -34.47
C LEU A 139 -9.82 7.86 -35.33
N PRO A 140 -9.89 7.99 -36.67
CA PRO A 140 -8.71 7.92 -37.52
C PRO A 140 -7.75 9.08 -37.23
N MET A 141 -6.44 8.82 -37.36
CA MET A 141 -5.40 9.83 -37.14
C MET A 141 -5.62 11.08 -38.02
N GLY A 142 -5.72 12.26 -37.40
CA GLY A 142 -5.97 13.53 -38.08
C GLY A 142 -7.42 13.73 -38.59
N SER A 143 -8.36 12.84 -38.26
CA SER A 143 -9.78 13.00 -38.59
C SER A 143 -10.45 14.04 -37.70
N LYS A 144 -11.25 14.94 -38.29
CA LYS A 144 -12.16 15.84 -37.55
C LYS A 144 -13.45 15.13 -37.09
N TRP A 145 -13.62 13.85 -37.42
CA TRP A 145 -14.83 13.06 -37.17
C TRP A 145 -14.53 11.78 -36.41
N LEU A 146 -15.18 11.65 -35.25
CA LEU A 146 -15.29 10.41 -34.48
C LEU A 146 -16.40 9.55 -35.07
N TYR A 147 -16.12 8.28 -35.32
CA TYR A 147 -17.11 7.30 -35.80
C TYR A 147 -17.67 6.55 -34.59
N VAL A 148 -19.00 6.43 -34.50
CA VAL A 148 -19.70 5.85 -33.35
C VAL A 148 -20.65 4.74 -33.85
N GLY A 149 -20.42 3.51 -33.43
CA GLY A 149 -21.26 2.35 -33.75
C GLY A 149 -22.21 2.01 -32.62
N THR A 150 -23.44 1.59 -32.96
CA THR A 150 -24.52 1.37 -31.98
C THR A 150 -25.01 -0.07 -31.85
N ASP A 151 -25.78 -0.31 -30.79
CA ASP A 151 -26.47 -1.58 -30.52
C ASP A 151 -27.46 -1.98 -31.64
N LYS A 152 -28.06 -0.99 -32.31
CA LYS A 152 -28.93 -1.17 -33.49
C LYS A 152 -28.15 -1.39 -34.80
N GLY A 153 -26.82 -1.45 -34.77
CA GLY A 153 -26.00 -1.67 -35.97
C GLY A 153 -25.81 -0.42 -36.84
N ASN A 154 -26.22 0.76 -36.40
CA ASN A 154 -26.02 2.00 -37.14
C ASN A 154 -24.62 2.58 -36.85
N VAL A 155 -24.07 3.35 -37.80
CA VAL A 155 -22.86 4.16 -37.59
C VAL A 155 -23.16 5.63 -37.81
N TYR A 156 -22.87 6.41 -36.77
CA TYR A 156 -22.97 7.85 -36.69
C TYR A 156 -21.59 8.50 -36.73
N PHE A 157 -21.55 9.78 -37.09
CA PHE A 157 -20.32 10.58 -37.16
C PHE A 157 -20.49 11.80 -36.26
N VAL A 158 -19.56 12.03 -35.34
CA VAL A 158 -19.54 13.20 -34.44
C VAL A 158 -18.36 14.08 -34.82
N SER A 159 -18.62 15.36 -35.10
CA SER A 159 -17.55 16.35 -35.32
C SER A 159 -16.81 16.60 -34.01
N VAL A 160 -15.50 16.30 -33.97
CA VAL A 160 -14.69 16.46 -32.75
C VAL A 160 -14.61 17.92 -32.30
N GLY A 161 -14.47 18.85 -33.24
CA GLY A 161 -14.33 20.29 -32.97
C GLY A 161 -15.63 21.03 -32.64
N THR A 162 -16.81 20.42 -32.83
CA THR A 162 -18.12 21.05 -32.49
C THR A 162 -19.00 20.19 -31.58
N PHE A 163 -18.63 18.92 -31.40
CA PHE A 163 -19.35 17.90 -30.64
C PHE A 163 -20.83 17.71 -31.03
N GLN A 164 -21.11 17.85 -32.33
CA GLN A 164 -22.43 17.66 -32.95
C GLN A 164 -22.43 16.45 -33.89
N LEU A 165 -23.60 15.83 -34.05
CA LEU A 165 -23.83 14.77 -35.03
C LEU A 165 -23.85 15.31 -36.47
N SER A 166 -23.19 14.59 -37.36
CA SER A 166 -23.39 14.65 -38.80
C SER A 166 -24.83 14.28 -39.20
N PRO A 167 -25.38 14.85 -40.30
CA PRO A 167 -26.57 14.32 -40.95
C PRO A 167 -26.34 12.98 -41.69
N TYR A 168 -25.08 12.60 -41.94
CA TYR A 168 -24.71 11.33 -42.59
C TYR A 168 -24.79 10.17 -41.59
N ILE A 169 -25.55 9.13 -41.92
CA ILE A 169 -25.72 7.93 -41.08
C ILE A 169 -25.63 6.67 -41.96
N ILE A 170 -24.70 5.77 -41.65
CA ILE A 170 -24.67 4.44 -42.27
C ILE A 170 -25.68 3.58 -41.52
N ASN A 171 -26.76 3.21 -42.21
CA ASN A 171 -27.84 2.40 -41.64
C ASN A 171 -27.54 0.91 -41.92
N TRP A 172 -27.70 0.02 -40.93
CA TRP A 172 -27.38 -1.41 -41.07
C TRP A 172 -28.07 -2.08 -42.27
N ASN A 173 -29.30 -1.66 -42.58
CA ASN A 173 -30.12 -2.21 -43.66
C ASN A 173 -29.63 -1.83 -45.08
N LYS A 174 -28.76 -0.83 -45.21
CA LYS A 174 -28.06 -0.50 -46.46
C LYS A 174 -26.71 -1.24 -46.56
N ALA A 175 -26.11 -1.55 -45.41
CA ALA A 175 -24.83 -2.24 -45.30
C ALA A 175 -24.93 -3.74 -45.60
N ILE A 176 -25.97 -4.42 -45.10
CA ILE A 176 -26.21 -5.84 -45.40
C ILE A 176 -26.77 -6.04 -46.82
N ASP A 177 -26.90 -7.29 -47.25
CA ASP A 177 -27.72 -7.63 -48.43
C ASP A 177 -29.21 -7.59 -48.05
N LEU A 178 -30.04 -7.02 -48.92
CA LEU A 178 -31.51 -6.97 -48.79
C LEU A 178 -32.17 -8.35 -48.87
N SER A 179 -31.48 -9.37 -49.43
CA SER A 179 -31.93 -10.76 -49.36
C SER A 179 -31.93 -11.30 -47.91
N CYS A 180 -30.99 -10.84 -47.08
CA CYS A 180 -30.85 -11.24 -45.69
C CYS A 180 -31.86 -10.51 -44.80
N ARG A 181 -33.05 -11.12 -44.61
CA ARG A 181 -34.11 -10.63 -43.70
C ARG A 181 -33.75 -10.67 -42.19
N VAL A 182 -32.47 -10.79 -41.84
CA VAL A 182 -31.98 -10.96 -40.46
C VAL A 182 -31.04 -9.82 -40.09
N HIS A 183 -31.42 -9.06 -39.06
CA HIS A 183 -30.61 -7.98 -38.49
C HIS A 183 -29.18 -8.46 -38.14
N PRO A 184 -28.10 -7.77 -38.57
CA PRO A 184 -26.71 -8.25 -38.41
C PRO A 184 -26.18 -8.17 -36.97
N GLY A 185 -26.89 -7.43 -36.11
CA GLY A 185 -26.51 -7.19 -34.71
C GLY A 185 -25.92 -5.79 -34.53
N SER A 186 -25.46 -5.54 -33.31
CA SER A 186 -24.71 -4.33 -32.95
C SER A 186 -23.41 -4.17 -33.75
N VAL A 187 -22.94 -2.94 -33.92
CA VAL A 187 -21.61 -2.68 -34.46
C VAL A 187 -20.55 -3.04 -33.41
N ARG A 188 -19.60 -3.91 -33.77
CA ARG A 188 -18.56 -4.40 -32.86
C ARG A 188 -17.21 -3.72 -33.07
N GLN A 189 -16.87 -3.39 -34.32
CA GLN A 189 -15.59 -2.77 -34.67
C GLN A 189 -15.75 -1.93 -35.95
N ILE A 190 -15.15 -0.74 -35.97
CA ILE A 190 -15.06 0.15 -37.12
C ILE A 190 -13.58 0.50 -37.33
N ALA A 191 -13.11 0.56 -38.58
CA ALA A 191 -11.83 1.21 -38.89
C ALA A 191 -11.79 1.75 -40.32
N ALA A 192 -11.24 2.96 -40.50
CA ALA A 192 -10.94 3.49 -41.83
C ALA A 192 -9.77 2.75 -42.50
N SER A 193 -9.76 2.66 -43.83
CA SER A 193 -8.60 2.19 -44.59
C SER A 193 -7.41 3.12 -44.36
N PRO A 194 -6.20 2.59 -44.06
CA PRO A 194 -5.01 3.41 -43.84
C PRO A 194 -4.57 4.26 -45.05
N VAL A 195 -5.00 3.91 -46.26
CA VAL A 195 -4.56 4.54 -47.52
C VAL A 195 -5.70 5.27 -48.23
N GLU A 196 -6.95 4.82 -48.04
CA GLU A 196 -8.14 5.39 -48.69
C GLU A 196 -9.21 5.70 -47.62
N PRO A 197 -9.08 6.79 -46.83
CA PRO A 197 -9.92 7.04 -45.64
C PRO A 197 -11.42 7.21 -45.93
N THR A 198 -11.81 7.34 -47.20
CA THR A 198 -13.19 7.26 -47.69
C THR A 198 -13.81 5.86 -47.58
N LYS A 199 -13.02 4.80 -47.39
CA LYS A 199 -13.49 3.42 -47.19
C LYS A 199 -13.38 3.01 -45.73
N LEU A 200 -14.49 2.53 -45.18
CA LEU A 200 -14.62 2.08 -43.80
C LEU A 200 -14.95 0.58 -43.74
N LEU A 201 -14.27 -0.18 -42.89
CA LEU A 201 -14.73 -1.51 -42.51
C LEU A 201 -15.63 -1.43 -41.29
N ILE A 202 -16.72 -2.20 -41.32
CA ILE A 202 -17.72 -2.31 -40.25
C ILE A 202 -17.97 -3.80 -39.98
N ALA A 203 -17.64 -4.26 -38.78
CA ALA A 203 -17.94 -5.62 -38.31
C ALA A 203 -19.13 -5.63 -37.35
N PHE A 204 -20.07 -6.55 -37.57
CA PHE A 204 -21.28 -6.70 -36.77
C PHE A 204 -21.20 -7.92 -35.84
N SER A 205 -21.87 -7.86 -34.69
CA SER A 205 -21.73 -8.86 -33.63
C SER A 205 -22.18 -10.29 -33.99
N LYS A 206 -23.08 -10.49 -34.98
CA LYS A 206 -23.41 -11.83 -35.52
C LYS A 206 -22.40 -12.36 -36.54
N GLY A 207 -21.46 -11.53 -37.00
CA GLY A 207 -20.28 -11.95 -37.77
C GLY A 207 -20.25 -11.54 -39.23
N ALA A 208 -21.15 -10.67 -39.67
CA ALA A 208 -21.03 -10.00 -40.96
C ALA A 208 -19.91 -8.94 -40.92
N LEU A 209 -19.10 -8.88 -41.98
CA LEU A 209 -18.12 -7.82 -42.23
C LEU A 209 -18.43 -7.17 -43.58
N VAL A 210 -18.34 -5.84 -43.65
CA VAL A 210 -18.54 -5.07 -44.88
C VAL A 210 -17.53 -3.94 -45.01
N GLN A 211 -17.22 -3.55 -46.24
CA GLN A 211 -16.51 -2.32 -46.58
C GLN A 211 -17.52 -1.32 -47.18
N TRP A 212 -17.70 -0.17 -46.53
CA TRP A 212 -18.56 0.92 -46.97
C TRP A 212 -17.73 2.04 -47.63
N ASN A 213 -18.13 2.50 -48.82
CA ASN A 213 -17.55 3.68 -49.46
C ASN A 213 -18.37 4.93 -49.11
N LEU A 214 -17.77 5.88 -48.38
CA LEU A 214 -18.44 7.11 -47.96
C LEU A 214 -18.93 7.96 -49.14
N VAL A 215 -18.17 7.98 -50.25
CA VAL A 215 -18.43 8.81 -51.44
C VAL A 215 -19.56 8.22 -52.26
N THR A 216 -19.42 6.96 -52.72
CA THR A 216 -20.35 6.33 -53.66
C THR A 216 -21.54 5.65 -52.97
N LYS A 217 -21.46 5.42 -51.65
CA LYS A 217 -22.44 4.67 -50.84
C LYS A 217 -22.58 3.20 -51.28
N GLU A 218 -21.58 2.70 -52.01
CA GLU A 218 -21.42 1.29 -52.38
C GLU A 218 -20.88 0.47 -51.21
N VAL A 219 -21.12 -0.86 -51.26
CA VAL A 219 -20.77 -1.78 -50.16
C VAL A 219 -20.22 -3.10 -50.69
N ASP A 220 -18.94 -3.37 -50.40
CA ASP A 220 -18.36 -4.70 -50.61
C ASP A 220 -18.65 -5.57 -49.37
N ARG A 221 -19.02 -6.82 -49.61
CA ARG A 221 -19.42 -7.76 -48.55
C ARG A 221 -18.43 -8.92 -48.49
N PHE A 222 -18.20 -9.44 -47.29
CA PHE A 222 -17.33 -10.58 -47.03
C PHE A 222 -18.16 -11.83 -46.68
N PRO A 223 -17.64 -13.06 -46.91
CA PRO A 223 -18.29 -14.30 -46.50
C PRO A 223 -18.65 -14.33 -45.01
N LEU A 224 -19.83 -14.88 -44.70
CA LEU A 224 -20.33 -15.05 -43.33
C LEU A 224 -19.88 -16.37 -42.69
N ASP A 225 -19.29 -17.29 -43.46
CA ASP A 225 -18.82 -18.60 -42.97
C ASP A 225 -17.30 -18.74 -43.18
N PRO A 226 -16.49 -18.89 -42.11
CA PRO A 226 -16.87 -18.82 -40.69
C PRO A 226 -17.20 -17.39 -40.25
N PRO A 227 -18.11 -17.17 -39.27
CA PRO A 227 -18.48 -15.82 -38.84
C PRO A 227 -17.31 -15.03 -38.25
N ILE A 228 -17.12 -13.79 -38.70
CA ILE A 228 -15.99 -12.92 -38.35
C ILE A 228 -16.23 -12.24 -37.00
N LYS A 229 -15.26 -12.24 -36.07
CA LYS A 229 -15.39 -11.57 -34.75
C LYS A 229 -14.52 -10.32 -34.59
N CYS A 230 -13.44 -10.21 -35.34
CA CYS A 230 -12.57 -9.02 -35.35
C CYS A 230 -11.77 -8.96 -36.66
N PHE A 231 -11.19 -7.81 -36.96
CA PHE A 231 -10.30 -7.64 -38.12
C PHE A 231 -9.15 -6.65 -37.83
N SER A 232 -8.10 -6.74 -38.64
CA SER A 232 -6.98 -5.79 -38.67
C SER A 232 -6.60 -5.48 -40.13
N TRP A 233 -6.31 -4.21 -40.41
CA TRP A 233 -5.90 -3.74 -41.75
C TRP A 233 -4.42 -4.04 -42.00
N HIS A 234 -4.07 -4.44 -43.23
CA HIS A 234 -2.70 -4.30 -43.72
C HIS A 234 -2.38 -2.81 -43.91
N TYR A 235 -1.17 -2.36 -43.58
CA TYR A 235 -0.79 -0.94 -43.67
C TYR A 235 -0.92 -0.36 -45.09
N GLU A 236 -0.78 -1.18 -46.14
CA GLU A 236 -1.02 -0.77 -47.54
C GLU A 236 -2.51 -0.61 -47.92
N GLY A 237 -3.47 -0.94 -47.05
CA GLY A 237 -4.91 -0.90 -47.35
C GLY A 237 -5.42 -1.90 -48.39
N LYS A 238 -4.54 -2.78 -48.94
CA LYS A 238 -4.88 -3.75 -49.99
C LYS A 238 -5.38 -5.11 -49.47
N GLN A 239 -5.15 -5.40 -48.19
CA GLN A 239 -5.48 -6.66 -47.54
C GLN A 239 -5.98 -6.41 -46.11
N ILE A 240 -6.72 -7.38 -45.58
CA ILE A 240 -7.11 -7.44 -44.18
C ILE A 240 -6.87 -8.84 -43.63
N MET A 241 -6.75 -8.93 -42.32
CA MET A 241 -6.74 -10.17 -41.56
C MET A 241 -7.97 -10.21 -40.65
N THR A 242 -8.69 -11.32 -40.58
CA THR A 242 -9.88 -11.50 -39.71
C THR A 242 -9.64 -12.61 -38.70
N GLY A 243 -10.14 -12.43 -37.48
CA GLY A 243 -10.25 -13.48 -36.46
C GLY A 243 -11.70 -13.94 -36.36
N ASN A 244 -11.92 -15.27 -36.43
CA ASN A 244 -13.24 -15.85 -36.70
C ASN A 244 -13.77 -16.69 -35.51
N VAL A 245 -15.03 -17.14 -35.59
CA VAL A 245 -15.71 -17.94 -34.56
C VAL A 245 -15.10 -19.34 -34.38
N ASP A 246 -14.61 -19.95 -35.46
CA ASP A 246 -14.00 -21.30 -35.47
C ASP A 246 -12.53 -21.33 -35.02
N GLY A 247 -12.05 -20.22 -34.44
CA GLY A 247 -10.63 -20.05 -34.08
C GLY A 247 -9.69 -19.90 -35.29
N SER A 248 -10.23 -19.76 -36.51
CA SER A 248 -9.40 -19.50 -37.69
C SER A 248 -9.06 -18.02 -37.86
N ILE A 249 -7.95 -17.81 -38.56
CA ILE A 249 -7.52 -16.52 -39.10
C ILE A 249 -7.66 -16.61 -40.63
N CYS A 250 -8.32 -15.63 -41.24
CA CYS A 250 -8.39 -15.48 -42.70
C CYS A 250 -7.67 -14.20 -43.16
N ILE A 251 -7.09 -14.23 -44.36
CA ILE A 251 -6.58 -13.04 -45.05
C ILE A 251 -7.42 -12.82 -46.31
N TYR A 252 -7.98 -11.62 -46.48
CA TYR A 252 -8.75 -11.24 -47.67
C TYR A 252 -8.06 -10.13 -48.46
N ASN A 253 -8.28 -10.11 -49.77
CA ASN A 253 -7.73 -9.12 -50.69
C ASN A 253 -8.82 -8.10 -51.08
N MET A 254 -8.55 -6.80 -50.97
CA MET A 254 -9.57 -5.77 -51.23
C MET A 254 -9.97 -5.64 -52.71
N LYS A 255 -9.29 -6.36 -53.62
CA LYS A 255 -9.73 -6.52 -55.02
C LYS A 255 -10.74 -7.65 -55.24
N LYS A 256 -10.88 -8.58 -54.30
CA LYS A 256 -11.81 -9.73 -54.36
C LYS A 256 -12.16 -10.16 -52.93
N THR A 257 -13.20 -9.56 -52.36
CA THR A 257 -13.65 -9.84 -50.98
C THR A 257 -14.42 -11.16 -50.85
N SER A 258 -14.86 -11.75 -51.97
CA SER A 258 -15.77 -12.90 -52.01
C SER A 258 -15.19 -14.21 -51.46
N GLU A 259 -13.87 -14.31 -51.30
CA GLU A 259 -13.18 -15.51 -50.79
C GLU A 259 -11.89 -15.09 -50.05
N PRO A 260 -11.46 -15.83 -49.01
CA PRO A 260 -10.17 -15.57 -48.39
C PRO A 260 -9.03 -16.04 -49.29
N GLN A 261 -7.99 -15.19 -49.44
CA GLN A 261 -6.74 -15.53 -50.11
C GLN A 261 -5.95 -16.59 -49.31
N GLN A 262 -6.12 -16.64 -47.99
CA GLN A 262 -5.56 -17.65 -47.11
C GLN A 262 -6.49 -17.87 -45.91
N LYS A 263 -6.71 -19.12 -45.50
CA LYS A 263 -7.27 -19.50 -44.19
C LYS A 263 -6.22 -20.29 -43.41
N THR A 264 -6.13 -20.08 -42.10
CA THR A 264 -5.18 -20.79 -41.23
C THR A 264 -5.78 -20.95 -39.84
N THR A 265 -5.57 -22.09 -39.19
CA THR A 265 -6.06 -22.39 -37.84
C THR A 265 -4.86 -22.60 -36.91
N PRO A 266 -4.38 -21.56 -36.21
CA PRO A 266 -3.06 -21.60 -35.55
C PRO A 266 -2.90 -22.71 -34.51
N HIS A 267 -4.00 -23.07 -33.82
CA HIS A 267 -4.04 -24.05 -32.73
C HIS A 267 -4.70 -25.37 -33.12
N GLY A 268 -4.93 -25.62 -34.42
CA GLY A 268 -5.59 -26.83 -34.92
C GLY A 268 -7.10 -26.67 -35.12
N GLN A 269 -7.83 -27.79 -35.18
CA GLN A 269 -9.29 -27.81 -35.33
C GLN A 269 -9.99 -27.75 -33.96
N GLY A 270 -11.31 -27.47 -33.94
CA GLY A 270 -12.08 -27.43 -32.68
C GLY A 270 -11.74 -26.25 -31.76
N CYS A 271 -11.27 -25.13 -32.32
CA CYS A 271 -10.82 -23.97 -31.58
C CYS A 271 -11.95 -22.99 -31.21
N ARG A 272 -11.78 -22.28 -30.09
CA ARG A 272 -12.67 -21.22 -29.60
C ARG A 272 -12.49 -19.94 -30.45
N PRO A 273 -13.46 -19.00 -30.44
CA PRO A 273 -13.35 -17.76 -31.22
C PRO A 273 -12.08 -16.94 -30.96
N ILE A 274 -11.67 -16.15 -31.96
CA ILE A 274 -10.67 -15.08 -31.81
C ILE A 274 -11.40 -13.73 -31.73
N PRO A 275 -11.59 -13.13 -30.52
CA PRO A 275 -12.36 -11.90 -30.36
C PRO A 275 -11.59 -10.60 -30.64
N ILE A 276 -10.24 -10.63 -30.65
CA ILE A 276 -9.34 -9.48 -30.89
C ILE A 276 -8.11 -9.97 -31.66
N ILE A 277 -7.69 -9.22 -32.69
CA ILE A 277 -6.48 -9.48 -33.51
C ILE A 277 -5.82 -8.15 -33.92
N ASP A 278 -4.49 -8.10 -33.91
CA ASP A 278 -3.68 -6.99 -34.44
C ASP A 278 -2.55 -7.56 -35.32
N TRP A 279 -2.36 -6.97 -36.50
CA TRP A 279 -1.42 -7.43 -37.53
C TRP A 279 -0.43 -6.31 -37.86
N LYS A 280 0.84 -6.53 -37.51
CA LYS A 280 1.92 -5.55 -37.65
C LYS A 280 3.04 -6.06 -38.56
N HIS A 281 3.76 -5.12 -39.16
CA HIS A 281 4.85 -5.37 -40.08
C HIS A 281 6.06 -4.55 -39.67
N THR A 282 7.21 -5.20 -39.56
CA THR A 282 8.49 -4.49 -39.40
C THR A 282 8.90 -3.82 -40.71
N THR A 283 9.85 -2.88 -40.64
CA THR A 283 10.53 -2.32 -41.82
C THR A 283 11.16 -3.37 -42.72
N ASN A 284 11.49 -4.54 -42.15
CA ASN A 284 12.14 -5.66 -42.85
C ASN A 284 11.12 -6.63 -43.47
N SER A 285 9.84 -6.25 -43.53
CA SER A 285 8.68 -7.07 -43.97
C SER A 285 8.33 -8.31 -43.13
N ASP A 286 9.14 -8.66 -42.11
CA ASP A 286 8.78 -9.64 -41.09
C ASP A 286 7.44 -9.25 -40.44
N GLN A 287 6.49 -10.19 -40.42
CA GLN A 287 5.15 -9.99 -39.89
C GLN A 287 5.04 -10.47 -38.44
N LEU A 288 4.26 -9.74 -37.64
CA LEU A 288 3.87 -10.08 -36.28
C LEU A 288 2.34 -10.07 -36.19
N ILE A 289 1.74 -11.20 -35.84
CA ILE A 289 0.31 -11.33 -35.57
C ILE A 289 0.14 -11.55 -34.07
N ILE A 290 -0.71 -10.75 -33.42
CA ILE A 290 -1.04 -10.84 -32.01
C ILE A 290 -2.55 -11.06 -31.91
N PHE A 291 -2.99 -12.10 -31.21
CA PHE A 291 -4.42 -12.35 -30.98
C PHE A 291 -4.69 -13.00 -29.62
N SER A 292 -5.86 -12.68 -29.07
CA SER A 292 -6.38 -13.34 -27.86
C SER A 292 -7.30 -14.51 -28.23
N GLY A 293 -7.38 -15.53 -27.39
CA GLY A 293 -8.29 -16.66 -27.63
C GLY A 293 -7.77 -17.62 -28.70
N GLY A 294 -8.67 -18.21 -29.49
CA GLY A 294 -8.30 -19.24 -30.48
C GLY A 294 -7.91 -20.61 -29.90
N MET A 295 -7.89 -20.78 -28.57
CA MET A 295 -7.45 -22.03 -27.92
C MET A 295 -8.39 -23.21 -28.21
N PRO A 296 -7.92 -24.46 -28.17
CA PRO A 296 -8.77 -25.65 -28.31
C PRO A 296 -9.95 -25.71 -27.32
N THR A 297 -10.99 -26.44 -27.69
CA THR A 297 -12.17 -26.64 -26.83
C THR A 297 -11.97 -27.78 -25.82
N ASP A 298 -11.20 -28.81 -26.19
CA ASP A 298 -11.16 -30.10 -25.48
C ASP A 298 -10.38 -30.08 -24.15
N ASP A 299 -9.49 -29.11 -23.93
CA ASP A 299 -8.66 -29.00 -22.71
C ASP A 299 -9.43 -28.49 -21.46
N GLY A 300 -10.76 -28.35 -21.55
CA GLY A 300 -11.63 -28.10 -20.40
C GLY A 300 -12.05 -26.64 -20.22
N LEU A 301 -11.69 -26.03 -19.08
CA LEU A 301 -12.03 -24.62 -18.80
C LEU A 301 -11.27 -23.68 -19.76
N PRO A 302 -11.85 -22.52 -20.14
CA PRO A 302 -11.16 -21.56 -20.98
C PRO A 302 -9.95 -20.96 -20.24
N VAL A 303 -8.75 -21.41 -20.60
CA VAL A 303 -7.50 -20.72 -20.25
C VAL A 303 -7.46 -19.40 -21.02
N PRO A 304 -7.40 -18.22 -20.35
CA PRO A 304 -7.21 -16.96 -21.04
C PRO A 304 -5.79 -16.93 -21.61
N ALA A 305 -5.66 -16.73 -22.92
CA ALA A 305 -4.40 -16.86 -23.61
C ALA A 305 -4.19 -15.79 -24.68
N LEU A 306 -2.93 -15.39 -24.85
CA LEU A 306 -2.44 -14.42 -25.83
C LEU A 306 -1.42 -15.10 -26.73
N THR A 307 -1.67 -15.14 -28.03
CA THR A 307 -0.83 -15.82 -29.02
C THR A 307 -0.07 -14.83 -29.89
N PHE A 308 1.23 -15.08 -30.06
CA PHE A 308 2.12 -14.38 -30.96
C PHE A 308 2.57 -15.30 -32.10
N LEU A 309 2.34 -14.90 -33.34
CA LEU A 309 2.88 -15.56 -34.54
C LEU A 309 3.88 -14.65 -35.24
N ARG A 310 5.03 -15.19 -35.66
CA ARG A 310 5.95 -14.52 -36.60
C ARG A 310 6.12 -15.36 -37.84
N ALA A 311 6.14 -14.71 -39.01
CA ALA A 311 6.22 -15.39 -40.31
C ALA A 311 7.43 -16.34 -40.45
N SER A 312 8.51 -16.07 -39.71
CA SER A 312 9.78 -16.81 -39.76
C SER A 312 10.05 -17.72 -38.54
N LYS A 313 9.26 -17.65 -37.45
CA LYS A 313 9.53 -18.39 -36.19
C LYS A 313 8.26 -18.73 -35.39
N SER A 314 8.23 -19.98 -34.89
CA SER A 314 7.45 -20.52 -33.76
C SER A 314 6.31 -19.67 -33.19
N ALA A 315 5.08 -20.17 -33.30
CA ALA A 315 3.97 -19.69 -32.48
C ALA A 315 4.33 -19.73 -30.99
N THR A 316 4.06 -18.65 -30.27
CA THR A 316 4.26 -18.55 -28.82
C THR A 316 2.93 -18.21 -28.17
N VAL A 317 2.50 -19.02 -27.21
CA VAL A 317 1.30 -18.78 -26.41
C VAL A 317 1.74 -18.37 -25.02
N LEU A 318 1.20 -17.26 -24.53
CA LEU A 318 1.27 -16.88 -23.12
C LEU A 318 -0.09 -17.16 -22.48
N GLU A 319 -0.11 -18.00 -21.47
CA GLU A 319 -1.25 -18.19 -20.57
C GLU A 319 -1.33 -16.99 -19.61
N MET A 320 -2.53 -16.50 -19.31
CA MET A 320 -2.76 -15.34 -18.43
C MET A 320 -3.51 -15.81 -17.17
N ASP A 321 -3.07 -15.38 -16.00
CA ASP A 321 -3.73 -15.70 -14.71
C ASP A 321 -5.14 -15.10 -14.58
N HIS A 322 -5.46 -14.08 -15.40
CA HIS A 322 -6.72 -13.34 -15.37
C HIS A 322 -7.34 -13.18 -16.77
N PRO A 323 -8.67 -13.06 -16.89
CA PRO A 323 -9.33 -12.82 -18.17
C PRO A 323 -8.84 -11.53 -18.84
N LEU A 324 -8.46 -11.64 -20.11
CA LEU A 324 -8.05 -10.51 -20.95
C LEU A 324 -9.26 -9.68 -21.38
N LEU A 325 -9.20 -8.37 -21.16
CA LEU A 325 -10.24 -7.40 -21.55
C LEU A 325 -9.90 -6.74 -22.89
N SER A 326 -8.66 -6.26 -23.03
CA SER A 326 -8.17 -5.61 -24.25
C SER A 326 -6.64 -5.62 -24.30
N PHE A 327 -6.06 -5.35 -25.47
CA PHE A 327 -4.63 -5.05 -25.61
C PHE A 327 -4.42 -3.94 -26.65
N VAL A 328 -3.33 -3.19 -26.52
CA VAL A 328 -2.91 -2.17 -27.48
C VAL A 328 -1.40 -2.24 -27.71
N THR A 329 -0.99 -2.22 -28.98
CA THR A 329 0.43 -2.17 -29.36
C THR A 329 0.97 -0.74 -29.22
N LEU A 330 2.24 -0.61 -28.83
CA LEU A 330 2.92 0.69 -28.68
C LEU A 330 3.88 0.92 -29.87
N PRO A 331 3.41 1.52 -30.98
CA PRO A 331 4.26 1.92 -32.11
C PRO A 331 5.07 3.17 -31.77
N GLN A 332 6.12 3.43 -32.55
CA GLN A 332 6.95 4.64 -32.46
C GLN A 332 6.38 5.82 -33.26
N VAL A 333 5.42 5.56 -34.15
CA VAL A 333 4.78 6.55 -35.03
C VAL A 333 3.27 6.29 -35.06
N PRO A 334 2.41 7.33 -35.14
CA PRO A 334 0.95 7.18 -35.10
C PRO A 334 0.33 6.73 -36.44
N PHE A 335 1.10 6.71 -37.52
CA PHE A 335 0.57 6.45 -38.87
C PHE A 335 0.35 4.95 -39.10
N ASN A 336 -0.88 4.57 -39.45
CA ASN A 336 -1.25 3.20 -39.81
C ASN A 336 -0.93 2.85 -41.28
N SER A 337 -0.49 3.82 -42.09
CA SER A 337 -0.20 3.68 -43.53
C SER A 337 1.23 3.20 -43.85
N CYS A 338 2.05 2.95 -42.82
CA CYS A 338 3.41 2.46 -42.94
C CYS A 338 3.67 1.26 -42.01
N PRO A 339 4.74 0.46 -42.26
CA PRO A 339 5.13 -0.62 -41.36
C PRO A 339 5.39 -0.11 -39.93
N GLN A 340 4.66 -0.65 -38.96
CA GLN A 340 4.82 -0.37 -37.54
C GLN A 340 5.58 -1.51 -36.87
N GLN A 341 6.79 -1.23 -36.36
CA GLN A 341 7.49 -2.11 -35.42
C GLN A 341 7.21 -1.65 -33.99
N PRO A 342 6.17 -2.17 -33.31
CA PRO A 342 5.89 -1.82 -31.92
C PRO A 342 7.04 -2.29 -31.01
N GLN A 343 7.35 -1.50 -29.98
CA GLN A 343 8.38 -1.86 -29.00
C GLN A 343 7.81 -2.78 -27.91
N ALA A 344 6.56 -2.53 -27.52
CA ALA A 344 5.88 -3.23 -26.44
C ALA A 344 4.38 -3.39 -26.73
N LEU A 345 3.72 -4.20 -25.92
CA LEU A 345 2.27 -4.41 -25.90
C LEU A 345 1.74 -4.12 -24.49
N ALA A 346 0.74 -3.26 -24.37
CA ALA A 346 -0.04 -3.12 -23.14
C ALA A 346 -1.20 -4.12 -23.20
N VAL A 347 -1.36 -4.93 -22.16
CA VAL A 347 -2.44 -5.91 -22.01
C VAL A 347 -3.21 -5.58 -20.74
N LEU A 348 -4.50 -5.28 -20.88
CA LEU A 348 -5.41 -5.06 -19.76
C LEU A 348 -6.12 -6.37 -19.44
N LEU A 349 -5.81 -6.94 -18.28
CA LEU A 349 -6.54 -8.06 -17.69
C LEU A 349 -7.54 -7.52 -16.66
N LYS A 350 -8.48 -8.36 -16.22
CA LYS A 350 -9.51 -7.96 -15.23
C LYS A 350 -8.96 -7.42 -13.89
N GLY A 351 -7.71 -7.74 -13.53
CA GLY A 351 -7.08 -7.31 -12.28
C GLY A 351 -5.61 -6.91 -12.40
N GLU A 352 -5.08 -6.72 -13.60
CA GLU A 352 -3.66 -6.37 -13.83
C GLU A 352 -3.46 -5.63 -15.17
N LEU A 353 -2.49 -4.72 -15.20
CA LEU A 353 -1.92 -4.15 -16.42
C LEU A 353 -0.54 -4.78 -16.68
N MET A 354 -0.43 -5.62 -17.70
CA MET A 354 0.86 -6.19 -18.12
C MET A 354 1.44 -5.37 -19.27
N MET A 355 2.73 -5.00 -19.17
CA MET A 355 3.51 -4.51 -20.31
C MET A 355 4.46 -5.61 -20.79
N ILE A 356 4.35 -6.00 -22.06
CA ILE A 356 5.13 -7.09 -22.66
C ILE A 356 6.13 -6.53 -23.67
N ASP A 357 7.41 -6.93 -23.56
CA ASP A 357 8.46 -6.58 -24.51
C ASP A 357 8.30 -7.37 -25.82
N LEU A 358 8.12 -6.67 -26.95
CA LEU A 358 7.94 -7.31 -28.26
C LEU A 358 9.26 -7.49 -29.03
N GLN A 359 10.38 -6.99 -28.52
CA GLN A 359 11.68 -7.13 -29.18
C GLN A 359 12.51 -8.27 -28.60
N MET A 360 12.34 -8.59 -27.32
CA MET A 360 13.00 -9.72 -26.66
C MET A 360 12.31 -11.08 -26.93
N PRO A 361 13.08 -12.17 -27.17
CA PRO A 361 12.51 -13.51 -27.33
C PRO A 361 11.92 -14.02 -26.02
N GLY A 362 10.81 -14.76 -26.10
CA GLY A 362 10.06 -15.23 -24.93
C GLY A 362 9.11 -14.20 -24.33
N TYR A 363 9.04 -12.98 -24.89
CA TYR A 363 8.07 -11.93 -24.51
C TYR A 363 8.04 -11.60 -23.01
N PRO A 364 9.19 -11.26 -22.38
CA PRO A 364 9.25 -10.93 -20.96
C PRO A 364 8.48 -9.64 -20.64
N CYS A 365 7.97 -9.54 -19.41
CA CYS A 365 7.26 -8.35 -18.95
C CYS A 365 8.23 -7.21 -18.60
N ILE A 366 7.82 -5.96 -18.84
CA ILE A 366 8.52 -4.73 -18.44
C ILE A 366 7.98 -4.32 -17.07
N GLU A 367 8.88 -4.01 -16.11
CA GLU A 367 8.47 -3.65 -14.74
C GLU A 367 7.83 -2.25 -14.72
N SER A 368 6.63 -2.11 -14.15
CA SER A 368 5.93 -0.81 -14.06
C SER A 368 6.47 0.02 -12.90
N PRO A 369 6.73 1.34 -13.10
CA PRO A 369 7.11 2.23 -12.01
C PRO A 369 5.91 2.62 -11.12
N HIS A 370 4.67 2.43 -11.58
CA HIS A 370 3.45 3.03 -11.04
C HIS A 370 2.69 2.16 -10.01
N ALA A 371 3.40 1.39 -9.18
CA ALA A 371 2.82 0.56 -8.10
C ALA A 371 1.67 -0.41 -8.50
N MET A 372 1.53 -0.75 -9.79
CA MET A 372 0.41 -1.54 -10.32
C MET A 372 0.30 -2.96 -9.75
N ASP A 373 1.33 -3.44 -9.04
CA ASP A 373 1.35 -4.73 -8.35
C ASP A 373 1.01 -4.64 -6.85
N LEU A 374 0.51 -3.50 -6.35
CA LEU A 374 0.23 -3.28 -4.93
C LEU A 374 -0.68 -4.37 -4.32
N HIS A 375 -1.63 -4.88 -5.09
CA HIS A 375 -2.60 -5.93 -4.71
C HIS A 375 -2.28 -7.33 -5.23
N GLU A 376 -1.07 -7.56 -5.77
CA GLU A 376 -0.50 -8.89 -6.15
C GLU A 376 -0.79 -9.96 -5.09
N GLN A 377 -0.84 -9.57 -3.82
CA GLN A 377 -1.51 -10.29 -2.75
C GLN A 377 -2.43 -9.33 -1.99
N PRO A 378 -3.64 -9.76 -1.56
CA PRO A 378 -4.60 -8.87 -0.90
C PRO A 378 -4.01 -8.14 0.30
N VAL A 379 -4.12 -6.80 0.31
CA VAL A 379 -3.66 -5.94 1.41
C VAL A 379 -4.58 -6.14 2.61
N THR A 380 -4.00 -6.45 3.76
CA THR A 380 -4.71 -6.71 5.02
C THR A 380 -4.58 -5.55 6.01
N CYS A 381 -3.42 -4.89 6.04
CA CYS A 381 -3.19 -3.69 6.87
C CYS A 381 -2.26 -2.69 6.18
N VAL A 382 -2.38 -1.40 6.56
CA VAL A 382 -1.56 -0.30 6.02
C VAL A 382 -1.04 0.58 7.16
N THR A 383 0.23 1.00 7.10
CA THR A 383 0.82 1.91 8.08
C THR A 383 1.68 2.96 7.37
N TYR A 384 1.60 4.22 7.82
CA TYR A 384 2.13 5.36 7.09
C TYR A 384 2.87 6.35 8.00
N TYR A 385 4.07 6.74 7.56
CA TYR A 385 5.02 7.58 8.28
C TYR A 385 5.41 8.76 7.37
N SER A 386 4.91 9.96 7.68
CA SER A 386 5.10 11.18 6.85
C SER A 386 6.39 11.96 7.11
N ASN A 387 7.23 11.52 8.06
CA ASN A 387 8.51 12.16 8.40
C ASN A 387 9.59 11.11 8.73
N CYS A 388 10.09 10.43 7.70
CA CYS A 388 11.11 9.39 7.82
C CYS A 388 12.54 9.94 7.66
N PRO A 389 13.53 9.37 8.38
CA PRO A 389 14.95 9.63 8.13
C PRO A 389 15.38 9.24 6.70
N SER A 390 16.12 10.12 6.02
CA SER A 390 16.55 9.89 4.63
C SER A 390 17.60 8.76 4.48
N ASP A 391 18.38 8.51 5.53
CA ASP A 391 19.32 7.39 5.65
C ASP A 391 18.62 6.03 5.86
N LEU A 392 17.37 6.02 6.36
CA LEU A 392 16.51 4.83 6.35
C LEU A 392 16.04 4.54 4.93
N ILE A 393 15.51 5.53 4.22
CA ILE A 393 15.07 5.41 2.82
C ILE A 393 16.22 4.91 1.93
N GLY A 394 17.36 5.60 1.93
CA GLY A 394 18.52 5.22 1.12
C GLY A 394 19.06 3.81 1.42
N ALA A 395 18.99 3.36 2.68
CA ALA A 395 19.38 2.01 3.06
C ALA A 395 18.36 0.94 2.64
N LEU A 396 17.05 1.24 2.67
CA LEU A 396 16.02 0.35 2.13
C LEU A 396 16.21 0.17 0.62
N THR A 397 16.39 1.28 -0.12
CA THR A 397 16.68 1.26 -1.57
C THR A 397 17.92 0.41 -1.88
N LEU A 398 19.05 0.67 -1.21
CA LEU A 398 20.32 -0.05 -1.43
C LEU A 398 20.20 -1.58 -1.22
N VAL A 399 19.34 -2.01 -0.30
CA VAL A 399 19.07 -3.43 -0.06
C VAL A 399 18.07 -3.98 -1.09
N GLY A 400 16.93 -3.31 -1.29
CA GLY A 400 15.84 -3.80 -2.13
C GLY A 400 16.14 -3.78 -3.63
N CYS A 401 17.08 -2.97 -4.11
CA CYS A 401 17.61 -3.10 -5.47
C CYS A 401 18.18 -4.50 -5.77
N LYS A 402 18.61 -5.25 -4.75
CA LYS A 402 19.08 -6.65 -4.87
C LYS A 402 17.93 -7.67 -4.93
N GLN A 403 16.69 -7.24 -4.73
CA GLN A 403 15.48 -8.06 -4.71
C GLN A 403 14.60 -7.93 -5.97
N ARG A 404 15.01 -7.14 -6.98
CA ARG A 404 14.21 -6.94 -8.21
C ARG A 404 13.88 -8.26 -8.91
N ARG A 405 12.70 -8.31 -9.55
CA ARG A 405 12.13 -9.55 -10.09
C ARG A 405 13.00 -10.13 -11.22
N LYS A 406 13.41 -11.39 -11.08
CA LYS A 406 14.06 -12.15 -12.15
C LYS A 406 13.02 -12.51 -13.22
N GLY A 407 13.38 -12.41 -14.50
CA GLY A 407 12.51 -12.74 -15.64
C GLY A 407 11.79 -11.54 -16.28
N PHE A 408 11.96 -10.34 -15.73
CA PHE A 408 11.50 -9.09 -16.36
C PHE A 408 12.53 -8.60 -17.39
N SER A 409 12.08 -7.80 -18.36
CA SER A 409 12.95 -7.13 -19.34
C SER A 409 13.77 -6.01 -18.68
N GLU A 410 15.00 -5.82 -19.14
CA GLU A 410 15.89 -4.73 -18.71
C GLU A 410 15.54 -3.38 -19.36
N ARG A 411 14.53 -3.34 -20.25
CA ARG A 411 14.09 -2.11 -20.93
C ARG A 411 13.42 -1.12 -19.96
N PRO A 412 13.55 0.20 -20.23
CA PRO A 412 12.75 1.20 -19.55
C PRO A 412 11.26 1.04 -19.87
N TRP A 413 10.42 1.54 -18.96
CA TRP A 413 8.98 1.67 -19.15
C TRP A 413 8.68 2.53 -20.40
N PRO A 414 7.88 2.03 -21.37
CA PRO A 414 7.75 2.69 -22.68
C PRO A 414 6.77 3.86 -22.69
N VAL A 415 5.76 3.83 -21.81
CA VAL A 415 4.78 4.91 -21.61
C VAL A 415 5.51 6.03 -20.86
N SER A 416 6.03 7.00 -21.62
CA SER A 416 7.03 7.98 -21.19
C SER A 416 6.55 9.42 -21.46
N GLY A 417 5.23 9.62 -21.31
CA GLY A 417 4.54 10.88 -21.56
C GLY A 417 4.35 11.76 -20.31
N GLY A 418 4.09 13.05 -20.54
CA GLY A 418 3.91 14.04 -19.49
C GLY A 418 5.19 14.43 -18.76
N ILE A 419 5.05 15.28 -17.75
CA ILE A 419 6.12 15.70 -16.83
C ILE A 419 5.69 15.36 -15.40
N GLY A 420 6.44 14.46 -14.77
CA GLY A 420 6.25 14.03 -13.38
C GLY A 420 6.56 15.14 -12.38
N ARG A 421 6.08 14.96 -11.14
CA ARG A 421 6.09 16.01 -10.11
C ARG A 421 7.30 15.90 -9.18
N GLU A 422 7.82 17.04 -8.75
CA GLU A 422 8.75 17.11 -7.63
C GLU A 422 8.01 17.01 -6.28
N CYS A 423 8.74 16.67 -5.22
CA CYS A 423 8.15 16.38 -3.91
C CYS A 423 7.76 17.68 -3.18
N ALA A 424 6.46 18.01 -3.19
CA ALA A 424 5.91 19.21 -2.53
C ALA A 424 6.21 19.27 -1.02
N THR A 425 6.24 18.11 -0.36
CA THR A 425 6.63 17.97 1.05
C THR A 425 8.15 17.85 1.17
N GLY A 426 8.81 18.72 1.94
CA GLY A 426 10.26 18.65 2.20
C GLY A 426 10.73 17.46 3.06
N HIS A 427 9.86 16.48 3.29
CA HIS A 427 10.05 15.32 4.16
C HIS A 427 10.03 14.03 3.34
N GLN A 428 10.71 12.99 3.82
CA GLN A 428 10.58 11.67 3.22
C GLN A 428 9.41 10.90 3.84
N GLU A 429 8.62 10.24 2.99
CA GLU A 429 7.40 9.54 3.40
C GLU A 429 7.49 8.05 3.09
N LEU A 430 7.00 7.21 3.99
CA LEU A 430 7.06 5.74 3.88
C LEU A 430 5.70 5.11 4.20
N ILE A 431 5.18 4.32 3.28
CA ILE A 431 4.00 3.45 3.46
C ILE A 431 4.48 2.00 3.55
N LEU A 432 3.97 1.25 4.53
CA LEU A 432 4.10 -0.20 4.63
C LEU A 432 2.73 -0.83 4.38
N THR A 433 2.66 -1.78 3.45
CA THR A 433 1.48 -2.63 3.24
C THR A 433 1.77 -4.04 3.71
N GLY A 434 0.89 -4.59 4.54
CA GLY A 434 0.89 -5.99 4.94
C GLY A 434 -0.10 -6.78 4.08
N HIS A 435 0.25 -8.03 3.73
CA HIS A 435 -0.51 -8.83 2.78
C HIS A 435 -0.95 -10.20 3.34
N LYS A 436 -1.95 -10.81 2.69
CA LYS A 436 -2.52 -12.12 3.07
C LYS A 436 -1.52 -13.28 3.05
N ASP A 437 -0.44 -13.22 2.27
CA ASP A 437 0.62 -14.26 2.22
C ASP A 437 1.68 -14.13 3.32
N GLY A 438 1.62 -13.09 4.16
CA GLY A 438 2.68 -12.76 5.10
C GLY A 438 3.87 -12.02 4.47
N SER A 439 3.70 -11.44 3.28
CA SER A 439 4.64 -10.43 2.79
C SER A 439 4.34 -9.04 3.35
N LEU A 440 5.38 -8.20 3.40
CA LEU A 440 5.28 -6.75 3.54
C LEU A 440 5.99 -6.10 2.35
N LYS A 441 5.35 -5.07 1.78
CA LYS A 441 5.98 -4.18 0.80
C LYS A 441 6.20 -2.80 1.44
N PHE A 442 7.40 -2.26 1.25
CA PHE A 442 7.80 -0.93 1.71
C PHE A 442 7.80 0.00 0.51
N TRP A 443 7.09 1.12 0.60
CA TRP A 443 6.89 2.06 -0.47
C TRP A 443 7.30 3.48 -0.06
N GLN A 444 8.14 4.13 -0.85
CA GLN A 444 8.37 5.57 -0.74
C GLN A 444 7.13 6.28 -1.29
N ALA A 445 6.55 7.17 -0.49
CA ALA A 445 5.35 7.95 -0.84
C ALA A 445 5.65 9.47 -0.88
N SER A 446 6.93 9.83 -0.93
CA SER A 446 7.41 11.22 -1.00
C SER A 446 6.95 11.84 -2.32
N GLY A 447 6.10 12.86 -2.24
CA GLY A 447 5.45 13.43 -3.42
C GLY A 447 4.32 12.52 -3.92
N GLU A 448 4.39 12.15 -5.20
CA GLU A 448 3.26 11.56 -5.95
C GLU A 448 3.64 10.36 -6.85
N ASN A 449 4.83 9.78 -6.68
CA ASN A 449 5.09 8.41 -7.13
C ASN A 449 5.16 7.48 -5.92
N LEU A 450 4.54 6.30 -6.01
CA LEU A 450 4.60 5.27 -4.97
C LEU A 450 5.65 4.21 -5.31
N GLN A 451 6.93 4.54 -5.08
CA GLN A 451 8.03 3.66 -5.48
C GLN A 451 8.26 2.54 -4.45
N ILE A 452 8.27 1.28 -4.90
CA ILE A 452 8.63 0.16 -4.03
C ILE A 452 10.13 0.17 -3.69
N LEU A 453 10.45 0.16 -2.39
CA LEU A 453 11.82 0.19 -1.87
C LEU A 453 12.33 -1.19 -1.47
N TYR A 454 11.51 -2.01 -0.80
CA TYR A 454 11.94 -3.27 -0.18
C TYR A 454 10.77 -4.25 -0.02
N ARG A 455 11.05 -5.55 -0.12
CA ARG A 455 10.07 -6.64 0.11
C ARG A 455 10.55 -7.56 1.24
N LEU A 456 9.69 -7.86 2.20
CA LEU A 456 9.92 -8.79 3.30
C LEU A 456 8.93 -9.96 3.22
N LYS A 457 9.33 -11.19 3.59
CA LYS A 457 8.44 -12.36 3.70
C LYS A 457 8.53 -12.99 5.09
N THR A 458 7.58 -12.66 5.96
CA THR A 458 7.58 -13.10 7.38
C THR A 458 7.20 -14.57 7.53
N ALA A 459 6.40 -15.11 6.60
CA ALA A 459 6.09 -16.55 6.52
C ALA A 459 7.35 -17.44 6.39
N SER A 460 8.46 -16.92 5.86
CA SER A 460 9.61 -17.73 5.42
C SER A 460 10.40 -18.44 6.53
N HIS A 461 10.25 -18.02 7.80
CA HIS A 461 10.86 -18.69 8.95
C HIS A 461 9.88 -19.51 9.80
N PHE A 462 8.60 -19.56 9.41
CA PHE A 462 7.59 -20.41 10.03
C PHE A 462 7.41 -21.73 9.27
N GLU A 463 6.81 -22.68 9.95
CA GLU A 463 6.41 -24.01 9.49
C GLU A 463 5.00 -24.27 10.05
N ARG A 464 4.06 -24.66 9.20
CA ARG A 464 2.68 -25.00 9.60
C ARG A 464 2.68 -26.44 10.13
N LEU A 465 1.89 -26.70 11.18
CA LEU A 465 1.70 -28.09 11.64
C LEU A 465 0.83 -28.86 10.63
N GLU A 466 1.22 -30.11 10.32
CA GLU A 466 0.51 -31.00 9.39
C GLU A 466 -0.95 -31.20 9.82
N GLU A 467 -1.18 -31.37 11.13
CA GLU A 467 -2.50 -31.46 11.79
C GLU A 467 -3.42 -30.25 11.54
N LEU A 468 -2.86 -29.11 11.15
CA LEU A 468 -3.58 -27.87 10.89
C LEU A 468 -3.62 -27.52 9.39
N GLU A 469 -3.11 -28.37 8.49
CA GLU A 469 -3.30 -28.16 7.05
C GLU A 469 -4.79 -28.20 6.68
N GLY A 470 -5.21 -27.30 5.77
CA GLY A 470 -6.62 -27.07 5.44
C GLY A 470 -7.42 -26.21 6.44
N CYS A 471 -6.96 -25.99 7.67
CA CYS A 471 -7.65 -25.09 8.62
C CYS A 471 -7.61 -23.61 8.15
N GLU A 472 -8.73 -23.06 7.66
CA GLU A 472 -8.77 -21.71 7.09
C GLU A 472 -8.40 -20.58 8.07
N LYS A 473 -8.56 -20.80 9.39
CA LYS A 473 -8.18 -19.85 10.44
C LYS A 473 -6.65 -19.67 10.57
N VAL A 474 -5.86 -20.67 10.16
CA VAL A 474 -4.40 -20.64 10.27
C VAL A 474 -3.83 -19.99 9.00
N SER A 475 -3.22 -18.81 9.16
CA SER A 475 -2.81 -17.97 8.04
C SER A 475 -1.59 -17.10 8.38
N HIS A 476 -0.75 -16.86 7.37
CA HIS A 476 0.40 -15.96 7.47
C HIS A 476 0.03 -14.47 7.32
N ALA A 477 -1.24 -14.16 7.03
CA ALA A 477 -1.73 -12.80 6.81
C ALA A 477 -1.29 -11.82 7.91
N VAL A 478 -0.77 -10.66 7.50
CA VAL A 478 -0.28 -9.62 8.42
C VAL A 478 -1.46 -8.86 9.02
N LYS A 479 -1.56 -8.81 10.36
CA LYS A 479 -2.62 -8.10 11.10
C LYS A 479 -2.16 -6.72 11.57
N LEU A 480 -0.94 -6.60 12.09
CA LEU A 480 -0.36 -5.35 12.61
C LEU A 480 1.10 -5.18 12.18
N ILE A 481 1.50 -3.93 11.98
CA ILE A 481 2.85 -3.50 11.61
C ILE A 481 3.22 -2.30 12.47
N GLU A 482 4.36 -2.34 13.13
CA GLU A 482 4.90 -1.24 13.92
C GLU A 482 6.39 -1.07 13.61
N LEU A 483 6.79 0.13 13.16
CA LEU A 483 8.15 0.46 12.79
C LEU A 483 8.65 1.63 13.63
N CYS A 484 9.65 1.38 14.48
CA CYS A 484 10.44 2.44 15.07
C CYS A 484 11.42 2.94 14.00
N VAL A 485 11.04 3.99 13.25
CA VAL A 485 11.85 4.55 12.14
C VAL A 485 13.24 5.00 12.57
N GLU A 486 13.39 5.36 13.85
CA GLU A 486 14.63 5.82 14.50
C GLU A 486 15.63 4.68 14.75
N SER A 487 15.21 3.61 15.44
CA SER A 487 16.08 2.47 15.75
C SER A 487 16.11 1.40 14.64
N ARG A 488 15.22 1.52 13.64
CA ARG A 488 14.99 0.55 12.56
C ARG A 488 14.66 -0.85 13.09
N LEU A 489 13.91 -0.90 14.19
CA LEU A 489 13.26 -2.11 14.69
C LEU A 489 11.83 -2.16 14.15
N LEU A 490 11.44 -3.32 13.64
CA LEU A 490 10.14 -3.58 13.01
C LEU A 490 9.47 -4.75 13.71
N LEU A 491 8.31 -4.52 14.31
CA LEU A 491 7.44 -5.56 14.87
C LEU A 491 6.31 -5.86 13.88
N VAL A 492 6.07 -7.15 13.62
CA VAL A 492 5.00 -7.62 12.73
C VAL A 492 4.19 -8.70 13.44
N SER A 493 2.87 -8.51 13.52
CA SER A 493 1.93 -9.52 14.04
C SER A 493 1.09 -10.09 12.91
N GLY A 494 0.97 -11.42 12.86
CA GLY A 494 0.07 -12.14 11.96
C GLY A 494 -1.27 -12.49 12.62
N VAL A 495 -2.25 -12.89 11.81
CA VAL A 495 -3.62 -13.18 12.28
C VAL A 495 -3.73 -14.39 13.22
N SER A 496 -2.79 -15.34 13.18
CA SER A 496 -2.84 -16.58 13.97
C SER A 496 -1.92 -16.57 15.20
N GLY A 497 -1.73 -15.40 15.82
CA GLY A 497 -0.98 -15.26 17.07
C GLY A 497 0.55 -15.30 16.94
N GLN A 498 1.08 -15.41 15.72
CA GLN A 498 2.52 -15.31 15.46
C GLN A 498 2.98 -13.85 15.36
N VAL A 499 4.00 -13.48 16.12
CA VAL A 499 4.62 -12.14 16.09
C VAL A 499 6.12 -12.29 15.82
N THR A 500 6.73 -11.36 15.09
CA THR A 500 8.18 -11.33 14.86
C THR A 500 8.73 -9.92 14.94
N LEU A 501 9.78 -9.75 15.75
CA LEU A 501 10.66 -8.59 15.76
C LEU A 501 11.78 -8.81 14.74
N PHE A 502 11.97 -7.81 13.87
CA PHE A 502 13.06 -7.75 12.91
C PHE A 502 13.97 -6.55 13.20
N ARG A 503 15.28 -6.76 13.00
CA ARG A 503 16.30 -5.71 13.04
C ARG A 503 16.88 -5.45 11.65
N PHE A 504 17.11 -4.19 11.31
CA PHE A 504 17.69 -3.81 10.03
C PHE A 504 19.22 -4.00 9.98
N SER A 505 19.69 -4.77 8.99
CA SER A 505 21.13 -4.98 8.68
C SER A 505 21.41 -4.71 7.20
N LYS A 506 22.46 -3.95 6.87
CA LYS A 506 22.90 -3.77 5.46
C LYS A 506 23.66 -4.98 4.89
N ILE A 507 24.07 -5.93 5.74
CA ILE A 507 24.83 -7.14 5.36
C ILE A 507 24.01 -8.42 5.55
N GLU A 508 24.34 -9.44 4.77
CA GLU A 508 23.79 -10.79 4.92
C GLU A 508 24.42 -11.49 6.13
N ASN A 509 23.59 -12.10 6.99
CA ASN A 509 24.05 -12.74 8.24
C ASN A 509 23.53 -14.17 8.34
N MET A 510 24.25 -15.04 9.06
CA MET A 510 23.72 -16.34 9.50
C MET A 510 23.21 -16.19 10.94
N ASN A 511 21.90 -16.03 11.09
CA ASN A 511 21.24 -15.84 12.38
C ASN A 511 20.19 -16.95 12.62
N THR A 512 20.27 -17.59 13.78
CA THR A 512 19.14 -18.27 14.41
C THR A 512 18.15 -17.24 14.97
N ILE A 513 16.89 -17.65 15.14
CA ILE A 513 15.82 -16.79 15.68
C ILE A 513 15.58 -17.18 17.15
N ALA A 514 15.48 -16.19 18.04
CA ALA A 514 15.03 -16.43 19.40
C ALA A 514 13.53 -16.75 19.39
N VAL A 515 13.10 -17.82 20.07
CA VAL A 515 11.68 -18.20 20.18
C VAL A 515 11.20 -17.97 21.60
N SER A 516 10.10 -17.25 21.75
CA SER A 516 9.42 -17.02 23.04
C SER A 516 7.97 -17.50 22.94
N LEU A 517 7.58 -18.48 23.74
CA LEU A 517 6.19 -18.89 23.88
C LEU A 517 5.51 -17.94 24.87
N THR A 518 4.48 -17.23 24.39
CA THR A 518 3.71 -16.26 25.17
C THR A 518 2.44 -16.96 25.65
N CYS A 519 2.59 -17.86 26.64
CA CYS A 519 1.47 -18.63 27.16
C CYS A 519 0.65 -17.82 28.17
N LEU A 520 -0.64 -17.67 27.92
CA LEU A 520 -1.61 -16.98 28.78
C LEU A 520 -2.45 -18.03 29.51
N VAL A 521 -2.24 -18.21 30.82
CA VAL A 521 -2.99 -19.22 31.60
C VAL A 521 -4.35 -18.65 32.00
N VAL A 522 -5.29 -18.68 31.06
CA VAL A 522 -6.70 -18.40 31.36
C VAL A 522 -7.24 -19.59 32.16
N HIS A 523 -7.33 -19.43 33.49
CA HIS A 523 -7.95 -20.42 34.36
C HIS A 523 -9.47 -20.27 34.27
N ILE A 524 -10.10 -21.00 33.34
CA ILE A 524 -11.56 -21.02 33.19
C ILE A 524 -12.15 -21.79 34.38
N PRO A 525 -12.91 -21.15 35.30
CA PRO A 525 -13.59 -21.89 36.35
C PRO A 525 -14.73 -22.71 35.72
N GLN A 526 -14.60 -24.04 35.71
CA GLN A 526 -15.61 -24.91 35.11
C GLN A 526 -16.93 -24.80 35.89
N LEU A 527 -17.99 -24.44 35.17
CA LEU A 527 -19.33 -24.23 35.74
C LEU A 527 -20.02 -25.58 35.95
N ASN A 528 -19.75 -26.24 37.07
CA ASN A 528 -20.30 -27.56 37.40
C ASN A 528 -21.85 -27.56 37.34
N SER A 529 -22.40 -28.35 36.42
CA SER A 529 -23.84 -28.50 36.20
C SER A 529 -24.53 -29.31 37.31
N LEU A 530 -25.62 -28.78 37.86
CA LEU A 530 -26.39 -29.38 38.94
C LEU A 530 -27.27 -30.56 38.47
N THR A 531 -26.77 -31.79 38.50
CA THR A 531 -27.59 -33.01 38.31
C THR A 531 -27.08 -34.23 39.10
N GLY A 532 -27.98 -34.91 39.84
CA GLY A 532 -27.96 -36.38 39.96
C GLY A 532 -27.13 -37.05 41.09
N SER A 533 -27.67 -37.05 42.31
CA SER A 533 -27.68 -38.19 43.26
C SER A 533 -26.52 -39.24 43.28
N GLY A 534 -25.55 -39.03 44.19
CA GLY A 534 -25.39 -39.87 45.39
C GLY A 534 -24.81 -41.31 45.32
N SER A 535 -23.56 -41.45 45.76
CA SER A 535 -23.11 -42.47 46.74
C SER A 535 -21.80 -42.02 47.40
N ASP A 536 -21.50 -42.49 48.62
CA ASP A 536 -20.29 -42.11 49.37
C ASP A 536 -18.98 -42.61 48.73
N GLU A 537 -17.94 -41.75 48.67
CA GLU A 537 -16.69 -42.02 49.40
C GLU A 537 -15.84 -40.75 49.63
N ARG A 538 -15.28 -40.66 50.85
CA ARG A 538 -14.10 -39.91 51.34
C ARG A 538 -13.74 -38.55 50.70
N VAL A 539 -13.92 -37.50 51.50
CA VAL A 539 -13.32 -36.17 51.29
C VAL A 539 -11.83 -36.18 51.68
N GLU A 540 -10.94 -35.82 50.76
CA GLU A 540 -9.58 -35.33 51.09
C GLU A 540 -9.58 -33.80 51.26
N ALA A 541 -8.60 -33.29 52.02
CA ALA A 541 -8.49 -31.88 52.35
C ALA A 541 -8.10 -31.01 51.13
N PRO A 542 -8.53 -29.73 51.07
CA PRO A 542 -8.15 -28.83 49.99
C PRO A 542 -6.63 -28.60 49.97
N GLN A 543 -5.97 -29.03 48.90
CA GLN A 543 -4.57 -28.70 48.65
C GLN A 543 -4.41 -27.19 48.38
N ALA A 544 -3.29 -26.62 48.84
CA ALA A 544 -2.96 -25.23 48.59
C ALA A 544 -2.84 -24.94 47.07
N PRO A 545 -3.12 -23.69 46.62
CA PRO A 545 -2.98 -23.33 45.22
C PRO A 545 -1.55 -23.58 44.72
N LYS A 546 -1.43 -24.38 43.65
CA LYS A 546 -0.14 -24.74 43.04
C LYS A 546 0.50 -23.50 42.40
N GLU A 547 1.81 -23.34 42.59
CA GLU A 547 2.54 -22.13 42.23
C GLU A 547 2.48 -21.80 40.73
N ILE A 548 2.50 -20.50 40.41
CA ILE A 548 2.63 -19.99 39.04
C ILE A 548 4.06 -20.27 38.55
N ARG A 549 4.25 -21.45 37.95
CA ARG A 549 5.53 -21.98 37.46
C ARG A 549 6.07 -21.11 36.32
N ARG A 550 7.08 -20.27 36.60
CA ARG A 550 7.85 -19.56 35.56
C ARG A 550 8.35 -20.58 34.52
N GLN A 551 7.80 -20.56 33.30
CA GLN A 551 8.23 -21.47 32.24
C GLN A 551 9.68 -21.15 31.84
N HIS A 552 10.55 -22.16 31.91
CA HIS A 552 11.92 -22.03 31.41
C HIS A 552 11.94 -21.91 29.88
N LYS A 553 12.93 -21.18 29.37
CA LYS A 553 13.23 -20.97 27.94
C LYS A 553 13.10 -22.26 27.12
N VAL A 554 11.98 -22.42 26.40
CA VAL A 554 11.73 -23.56 25.52
C VAL A 554 12.64 -23.48 24.30
N ILE A 555 13.15 -24.64 23.89
CA ILE A 555 14.20 -24.78 22.88
C ILE A 555 13.57 -25.25 21.57
N SER A 556 13.86 -24.58 20.45
CA SER A 556 13.58 -25.13 19.11
C SER A 556 14.47 -26.35 18.87
N ARG A 557 13.92 -27.56 19.04
CA ARG A 557 14.62 -28.82 18.73
C ARG A 557 14.69 -29.02 17.22
N ASP A 558 15.89 -29.26 16.71
CA ASP A 558 16.07 -29.77 15.34
C ASP A 558 15.46 -31.18 15.21
N SER A 559 14.95 -31.48 14.02
CA SER A 559 13.97 -32.55 13.81
C SER A 559 14.57 -33.89 13.41
N THR A 560 14.12 -34.97 14.05
CA THR A 560 13.70 -36.22 13.38
C THR A 560 12.87 -37.06 14.36
N HIS A 561 11.62 -37.38 13.99
CA HIS A 561 10.70 -38.35 14.64
C HIS A 561 10.61 -38.34 16.19
N SER A 562 9.82 -37.43 16.76
CA SER A 562 9.13 -37.58 18.06
C SER A 562 7.97 -36.57 18.14
N PRO A 563 6.75 -36.97 18.49
CA PRO A 563 5.58 -36.08 18.61
C PRO A 563 5.47 -35.44 20.01
N ASP A 564 6.58 -35.23 20.71
CA ASP A 564 6.58 -34.79 22.12
C ASP A 564 7.06 -33.34 22.28
N THR A 565 6.11 -32.41 22.24
CA THR A 565 6.27 -31.05 22.81
C THR A 565 5.69 -30.93 24.22
N SER A 566 5.00 -31.97 24.70
CA SER A 566 4.35 -32.06 26.00
C SER A 566 5.05 -33.05 26.94
N VAL A 567 5.67 -32.52 28.00
CA VAL A 567 5.89 -33.22 29.28
C VAL A 567 5.51 -32.24 30.39
N ASP A 568 4.67 -32.69 31.32
CA ASP A 568 3.95 -31.88 32.33
C ASP A 568 2.93 -30.83 31.79
N SER A 569 1.85 -31.25 31.12
CA SER A 569 0.54 -30.55 31.22
C SER A 569 -0.63 -31.33 30.61
N ASP A 570 -1.73 -31.48 31.37
CA ASP A 570 -3.05 -31.93 30.89
C ASP A 570 -3.85 -30.74 30.31
N ASP A 571 -3.30 -30.07 29.27
CA ASP A 571 -3.82 -28.78 28.78
C ASP A 571 -3.68 -28.68 27.24
N GLU A 572 -4.79 -28.89 26.52
CA GLU A 572 -4.87 -29.12 25.06
C GLU A 572 -4.60 -27.87 24.17
N ARG A 573 -3.49 -27.16 24.40
CA ARG A 573 -3.22 -25.87 23.74
C ARG A 573 -2.46 -26.01 22.43
N ILE A 574 -2.97 -25.33 21.41
CA ILE A 574 -2.52 -25.48 20.02
C ILE A 574 -1.67 -24.28 19.61
N VAL A 575 -0.47 -24.51 19.07
CA VAL A 575 0.40 -23.44 18.53
C VAL A 575 0.39 -23.51 17.00
N PRO A 576 -0.24 -22.56 16.27
CA PRO A 576 -0.50 -22.70 14.83
C PRO A 576 0.74 -22.81 13.93
N PHE A 577 1.87 -22.29 14.38
CA PHE A 577 3.12 -22.24 13.62
C PHE A 577 4.33 -22.56 14.50
N LYS A 578 5.23 -23.38 13.95
CA LYS A 578 6.55 -23.66 14.50
C LYS A 578 7.60 -22.76 13.86
N VAL A 579 8.62 -22.34 14.61
CA VAL A 579 9.76 -21.57 14.07
C VAL A 579 10.88 -22.53 13.65
N ARG A 580 11.48 -22.28 12.48
CA ARG A 580 12.63 -23.05 11.97
C ARG A 580 13.87 -22.74 12.81
N GLY A 581 14.33 -23.70 13.61
CA GLY A 581 15.38 -23.51 14.62
C GLY A 581 16.81 -23.36 14.08
N ALA A 582 17.11 -23.95 12.92
CA ALA A 582 18.45 -23.94 12.33
C ALA A 582 18.96 -22.53 11.96
N ALA A 583 20.29 -22.37 11.93
CA ALA A 583 20.95 -21.15 11.47
C ALA A 583 20.78 -20.95 9.95
N VAL A 584 19.79 -20.15 9.55
CA VAL A 584 19.49 -19.86 8.14
C VAL A 584 20.22 -18.59 7.69
N LYS A 585 20.88 -18.62 6.53
CA LYS A 585 21.41 -17.41 5.89
C LYS A 585 20.29 -16.44 5.56
N ARG A 586 20.31 -15.24 6.15
CA ARG A 586 19.36 -14.15 5.89
C ARG A 586 19.99 -13.12 4.96
N SER A 587 19.23 -12.66 3.97
CA SER A 587 19.63 -11.53 3.13
C SER A 587 19.80 -10.25 3.95
N ALA A 588 20.42 -9.23 3.38
CA ALA A 588 20.34 -7.88 3.93
C ALA A 588 18.88 -7.38 4.01
N GLY A 589 18.66 -6.35 4.83
CA GLY A 589 17.36 -5.77 5.16
C GLY A 589 16.90 -6.13 6.57
N TYR A 590 15.59 -6.31 6.74
CA TYR A 590 14.99 -6.72 8.00
C TYR A 590 15.20 -8.21 8.26
N GLN A 591 16.01 -8.54 9.26
CA GLN A 591 16.34 -9.91 9.66
C GLN A 591 15.60 -10.25 10.96
N PRO A 592 14.93 -11.42 11.05
CA PRO A 592 14.19 -11.80 12.26
C PRO A 592 15.15 -12.09 13.42
N GLU A 593 14.87 -11.50 14.57
CA GLU A 593 15.68 -11.60 15.80
C GLU A 593 14.94 -12.42 16.87
N LEU A 594 13.65 -12.11 17.07
CA LEU A 594 12.78 -12.73 18.06
C LEU A 594 11.41 -13.02 17.44
N ALA A 595 10.90 -14.23 17.65
CA ALA A 595 9.54 -14.64 17.32
C ALA A 595 8.77 -14.96 18.61
N CYS A 596 7.64 -14.28 18.82
CA CYS A 596 6.71 -14.59 19.90
C CYS A 596 5.53 -15.40 19.34
N LEU A 597 5.16 -16.48 20.01
CA LEU A 597 4.06 -17.36 19.61
C LEU A 597 3.01 -17.40 20.70
N ILE A 598 1.78 -17.01 20.36
CA ILE A 598 0.61 -17.09 21.25
C ILE A 598 -0.12 -18.42 20.97
N PRO A 599 -0.31 -19.29 21.99
CA PRO A 599 -1.08 -20.51 21.84
C PRO A 599 -2.58 -20.23 21.81
N TRP A 600 -3.32 -21.03 21.06
CA TRP A 600 -4.78 -21.04 21.03
C TRP A 600 -5.34 -22.02 22.09
N PRO A 601 -6.39 -21.63 22.84
CA PRO A 601 -7.13 -22.56 23.69
C PRO A 601 -7.77 -23.74 22.95
N SER A 602 -8.10 -23.61 21.66
CA SER A 602 -8.62 -24.70 20.82
C SER A 602 -8.65 -24.32 19.32
N THR A 603 -9.00 -25.25 18.44
CA THR A 603 -9.26 -24.95 17.01
C THR A 603 -10.54 -24.11 16.79
N SER A 604 -11.47 -24.11 17.75
CA SER A 604 -12.67 -23.28 17.72
C SER A 604 -12.35 -21.85 18.17
N GLN A 605 -11.60 -21.68 19.26
CA GLN A 605 -11.22 -20.40 19.85
C GLN A 605 -9.75 -20.04 19.53
N ALA A 606 -9.56 -19.23 18.49
CA ALA A 606 -8.27 -18.65 18.16
C ALA A 606 -8.04 -17.35 18.94
N ASP A 607 -7.00 -17.28 19.77
CA ASP A 607 -6.53 -15.99 20.32
C ASP A 607 -5.68 -15.24 19.28
N SER A 608 -5.68 -13.91 19.36
CA SER A 608 -5.04 -13.03 18.37
C SER A 608 -4.55 -11.73 19.01
N VAL A 609 -3.45 -11.20 18.48
CA VAL A 609 -2.96 -9.86 18.87
C VAL A 609 -3.97 -8.81 18.45
N THR A 610 -4.52 -8.06 19.39
CA THR A 610 -5.45 -6.96 19.16
C THR A 610 -4.71 -5.64 18.98
N SER A 611 -3.63 -5.43 19.76
CA SER A 611 -2.78 -4.24 19.72
C SER A 611 -1.34 -4.62 20.07
N ALA A 612 -0.37 -3.82 19.63
CA ALA A 612 1.05 -4.01 19.94
C ALA A 612 1.73 -2.66 20.14
N ALA A 613 2.77 -2.64 20.97
CA ALA A 613 3.68 -1.50 21.11
C ALA A 613 5.13 -1.97 21.24
N LEU A 614 6.07 -1.22 20.68
CA LEU A 614 7.51 -1.48 20.66
C LEU A 614 8.24 -0.21 21.12
N ASN A 615 8.90 -0.29 22.27
CA ASN A 615 9.80 0.79 22.70
C ASN A 615 11.27 0.33 22.67
N SER A 616 12.06 0.96 21.81
CA SER A 616 13.48 0.63 21.65
C SER A 616 14.36 1.14 22.80
N ALA A 617 14.05 2.29 23.40
CA ALA A 617 14.82 2.83 24.54
C ALA A 617 14.55 2.08 25.84
N PHE A 618 13.32 1.60 26.04
CA PHE A 618 12.97 0.69 27.14
C PHE A 618 13.40 -0.75 26.82
N GLY A 619 13.57 -1.12 25.54
CA GLY A 619 13.89 -2.48 25.13
C GLY A 619 12.80 -3.50 25.46
N VAL A 620 11.53 -3.10 25.32
CA VAL A 620 10.35 -3.93 25.68
C VAL A 620 9.31 -3.87 24.56
N ILE A 621 8.66 -5.01 24.32
CA ILE A 621 7.46 -5.15 23.49
C ILE A 621 6.25 -5.39 24.41
N ALA A 622 5.13 -4.72 24.14
CA ALA A 622 3.82 -5.04 24.70
C ALA A 622 2.93 -5.65 23.62
N LEU A 623 2.25 -6.75 23.95
CA LEU A 623 1.27 -7.43 23.10
C LEU A 623 -0.08 -7.47 23.82
N GLY A 624 -1.04 -6.69 23.35
CA GLY A 624 -2.45 -6.81 23.72
C GLY A 624 -3.08 -7.95 22.95
N MET A 625 -3.87 -8.77 23.63
CA MET A 625 -4.56 -9.94 23.09
C MET A 625 -6.06 -9.89 23.43
N THR A 626 -6.83 -10.83 22.90
CA THR A 626 -8.27 -10.94 23.20
C THR A 626 -8.50 -11.18 24.69
N ASN A 627 -7.65 -12.00 25.34
CA ASN A 627 -7.86 -12.44 26.72
C ASN A 627 -6.84 -11.86 27.74
N GLY A 628 -6.01 -10.88 27.34
CA GLY A 628 -5.03 -10.30 28.26
C GLY A 628 -3.89 -9.51 27.60
N LEU A 629 -2.77 -9.40 28.33
CA LEU A 629 -1.58 -8.62 27.98
C LEU A 629 -0.31 -9.44 28.22
N ALA A 630 0.68 -9.30 27.33
CA ALA A 630 2.03 -9.80 27.57
C ALA A 630 3.10 -8.71 27.37
N LEU A 631 4.18 -8.81 28.16
CA LEU A 631 5.38 -7.98 28.07
C LEU A 631 6.60 -8.86 27.80
N VAL A 632 7.42 -8.48 26.81
CA VAL A 632 8.59 -9.26 26.37
C VAL A 632 9.83 -8.37 26.33
N ASP A 633 10.92 -8.80 26.96
CA ASP A 633 12.21 -8.09 26.99
C ASP A 633 13.01 -8.43 25.72
N ILE A 634 13.46 -7.39 25.01
CA ILE A 634 14.17 -7.53 23.73
C ILE A 634 15.63 -7.97 23.95
N PHE A 635 16.29 -7.53 25.03
CA PHE A 635 17.68 -7.87 25.31
C PHE A 635 17.84 -9.31 25.81
N GLN A 636 16.85 -9.79 26.58
CA GLN A 636 16.81 -11.17 27.09
C GLN A 636 16.11 -12.14 26.12
N CYS A 637 15.35 -11.62 25.14
CA CYS A 637 14.44 -12.37 24.27
C CYS A 637 13.48 -13.27 25.07
N ALA A 638 12.91 -12.73 26.15
CA ALA A 638 12.18 -13.48 27.16
C ALA A 638 10.89 -12.79 27.60
N LEU A 639 9.87 -13.58 27.94
CA LEU A 639 8.64 -13.10 28.56
C LEU A 639 8.95 -12.53 29.96
N ILE A 640 8.50 -11.30 30.21
CA ILE A 640 8.64 -10.61 31.50
C ILE A 640 7.43 -10.98 32.37
N TYR A 641 6.24 -10.79 31.82
CA TYR A 641 4.94 -11.10 32.41
C TYR A 641 3.92 -11.40 31.31
N ALA A 642 2.92 -12.21 31.65
CA ALA A 642 1.64 -12.26 30.96
C ALA A 642 0.53 -12.21 32.02
N TRP A 643 -0.54 -11.45 31.74
CA TRP A 643 -1.71 -11.28 32.60
C TRP A 643 -2.98 -11.55 31.80
N SER A 644 -3.93 -12.24 32.41
CA SER A 644 -5.34 -12.20 32.00
C SER A 644 -5.90 -10.79 32.18
N THR A 645 -6.95 -10.42 31.42
CA THR A 645 -7.54 -9.08 31.56
C THR A 645 -8.07 -8.82 32.98
N SER A 646 -8.53 -9.86 33.68
CA SER A 646 -8.93 -9.81 35.09
C SER A 646 -7.81 -9.37 36.04
N GLU A 647 -6.57 -9.81 35.83
CA GLU A 647 -5.43 -9.47 36.69
C GLU A 647 -4.97 -8.01 36.50
N LEU A 648 -5.26 -7.38 35.35
CA LEU A 648 -4.89 -5.99 35.06
C LEU A 648 -5.58 -4.97 36.00
N PHE A 649 -6.69 -5.36 36.63
CA PHE A 649 -7.44 -4.51 37.57
C PHE A 649 -6.94 -4.58 39.02
N GLY A 650 -5.94 -5.42 39.31
CA GLY A 650 -5.26 -5.42 40.61
C GLY A 650 -5.92 -6.28 41.69
N SER A 651 -6.18 -7.55 41.40
CA SER A 651 -6.13 -8.59 42.45
C SER A 651 -4.74 -8.61 43.09
N ASP A 652 -4.64 -8.91 44.39
CA ASP A 652 -3.37 -8.84 45.13
C ASP A 652 -2.24 -9.62 44.42
N PRO A 653 -1.04 -9.04 44.28
CA PRO A 653 0.09 -9.74 43.70
C PRO A 653 0.53 -10.85 44.65
N THR A 654 0.46 -12.11 44.21
CA THR A 654 0.97 -13.26 44.96
C THR A 654 2.43 -12.97 45.38
N PRO A 655 2.74 -12.85 46.68
CA PRO A 655 3.99 -12.25 47.10
C PRO A 655 5.16 -13.20 46.81
N ALA A 656 5.99 -12.83 45.84
CA ALA A 656 7.28 -13.48 45.64
C ALA A 656 8.13 -13.32 46.91
N VAL A 657 8.52 -14.45 47.50
CA VAL A 657 9.10 -14.49 48.85
C VAL A 657 10.31 -13.57 48.98
N GLN A 658 10.24 -12.67 49.97
CA GLN A 658 11.31 -11.77 50.34
C GLN A 658 12.43 -12.55 51.05
N LEU A 659 13.43 -12.99 50.29
CA LEU A 659 14.63 -13.60 50.85
C LEU A 659 15.50 -12.52 51.51
N ASN A 660 15.50 -12.50 52.85
CA ASN A 660 16.45 -11.71 53.62
C ASN A 660 17.88 -12.16 53.31
N LEU A 661 18.77 -11.21 53.05
CA LEU A 661 20.20 -11.47 53.22
C LEU A 661 20.49 -11.58 54.72
N ALA A 662 21.22 -12.61 55.11
CA ALA A 662 21.91 -12.72 56.38
C ALA A 662 23.42 -12.86 56.10
N ASP A 663 24.26 -12.42 57.04
CA ASP A 663 25.66 -12.13 56.79
C ASP A 663 26.52 -13.33 56.38
N VAL A 664 27.41 -13.11 55.41
CA VAL A 664 28.71 -13.78 55.34
C VAL A 664 29.77 -12.69 55.15
N SER A 665 30.73 -12.65 56.06
CA SER A 665 31.75 -11.59 56.15
C SER A 665 32.76 -11.63 55.01
N SER A 666 33.23 -10.45 54.61
CA SER A 666 34.34 -10.27 53.68
C SER A 666 35.69 -10.61 54.30
N GLU A 667 36.59 -11.25 53.55
CA GLU A 667 38.03 -11.13 53.75
C GLU A 667 38.77 -11.26 52.41
N SER A 668 39.92 -10.60 52.28
CA SER A 668 40.62 -10.38 51.01
C SER A 668 42.01 -11.05 50.99
N PRO A 669 42.41 -11.75 49.93
CA PRO A 669 43.78 -12.25 49.79
C PRO A 669 44.70 -11.20 49.15
N THR A 670 45.74 -10.80 49.87
CA THR A 670 46.93 -10.14 49.31
C THR A 670 47.94 -11.17 48.78
N GLU A 671 48.92 -10.70 48.01
CA GLU A 671 50.01 -11.48 47.41
C GLU A 671 50.89 -12.19 48.46
N PHE A 672 51.49 -13.35 48.14
CA PHE A 672 52.93 -13.45 47.79
C PHE A 672 53.38 -14.89 47.44
N ASN A 673 54.57 -14.97 46.83
CA ASN A 673 55.36 -16.12 46.35
C ASN A 673 55.21 -17.49 47.04
N ASP A 674 55.48 -18.56 46.26
CA ASP A 674 56.01 -19.84 46.76
C ASP A 674 57.18 -20.33 45.89
N SER A 675 58.18 -20.97 46.51
CA SER A 675 59.35 -21.60 45.88
C SER A 675 60.17 -22.43 46.88
N GLY A 676 60.23 -23.76 46.77
CA GLY A 676 61.23 -24.56 47.51
C GLY A 676 60.97 -26.06 47.75
N ASP A 677 61.34 -26.89 46.76
CA ASP A 677 62.07 -28.18 46.88
C ASP A 677 61.55 -29.42 47.67
N ASN A 678 62.02 -30.59 47.17
CA ASN A 678 62.07 -31.94 47.78
C ASN A 678 60.71 -32.68 47.95
N ALA A 679 60.53 -33.99 47.64
CA ALA A 679 61.33 -35.08 47.03
C ALA A 679 60.35 -36.26 46.64
N VAL A 680 60.66 -37.44 46.04
CA VAL A 680 61.91 -38.12 45.64
C VAL A 680 61.65 -39.20 44.53
N THR A 681 62.72 -39.82 44.01
CA THR A 681 62.92 -41.02 43.14
C THR A 681 61.94 -42.23 43.38
N ILE A 682 61.29 -42.92 42.39
CA ILE A 682 61.76 -43.85 41.29
C ILE A 682 62.25 -45.24 41.81
N PRO A 683 62.08 -46.45 41.16
CA PRO A 683 62.02 -46.78 39.69
C PRO A 683 61.06 -47.94 39.19
N SER A 684 61.04 -48.19 37.85
CA SER A 684 60.93 -49.50 37.09
C SER A 684 59.74 -50.49 37.32
N ASP A 685 59.33 -51.46 36.46
CA ASP A 685 59.33 -51.81 35.01
C ASP A 685 58.40 -53.07 34.82
N GLY A 686 58.10 -53.71 33.67
CA GLY A 686 58.36 -53.48 32.23
C GLY A 686 58.28 -54.79 31.38
N THR A 687 57.60 -54.80 30.21
CA THR A 687 57.51 -55.90 29.18
C THR A 687 56.90 -57.28 29.58
N SER A 688 56.24 -58.14 28.74
CA SER A 688 55.73 -58.07 27.34
C SER A 688 54.94 -59.35 26.88
N LEU A 689 53.99 -59.22 25.92
CA LEU A 689 53.56 -60.22 24.86
C LEU A 689 52.83 -61.54 25.28
N PRO A 690 52.24 -62.38 24.35
CA PRO A 690 51.53 -62.12 23.06
C PRO A 690 50.21 -62.97 22.82
N ASP A 691 49.50 -62.77 21.69
CA ASP A 691 49.28 -63.76 20.57
C ASP A 691 47.91 -63.77 19.79
N LYS A 692 47.97 -64.10 18.49
CA LYS A 692 46.98 -64.51 17.43
C LYS A 692 45.45 -64.22 17.50
N SER A 693 45.02 -63.25 16.69
CA SER A 693 44.06 -63.31 15.54
C SER A 693 43.01 -64.43 15.33
N VAL A 694 41.77 -64.10 14.89
CA VAL A 694 41.09 -64.48 13.59
C VAL A 694 39.53 -64.29 13.58
N LEU A 695 39.01 -63.69 12.49
CA LEU A 695 37.62 -63.69 11.93
C LEU A 695 36.42 -62.94 12.60
N SER A 696 35.38 -62.76 11.77
CA SER A 696 34.17 -61.90 11.83
C SER A 696 32.86 -62.73 11.97
N PRO A 697 31.59 -62.21 12.06
CA PRO A 697 31.11 -60.88 11.60
C PRO A 697 29.87 -60.19 12.30
N LYS A 698 29.55 -58.99 11.79
CA LYS A 698 28.25 -58.23 11.81
C LYS A 698 27.82 -57.40 13.05
N HIS A 699 27.03 -56.37 12.70
CA HIS A 699 26.11 -55.50 13.46
C HIS A 699 26.56 -54.18 14.15
N SER A 700 25.76 -53.15 13.83
CA SER A 700 25.48 -51.88 14.54
C SER A 700 26.64 -51.07 15.18
N ARG A 701 27.02 -49.98 14.50
CA ARG A 701 27.51 -48.77 15.18
C ARG A 701 26.33 -48.04 15.83
N ALA A 702 26.34 -47.91 17.16
CA ALA A 702 25.59 -46.87 17.86
C ALA A 702 26.54 -45.68 18.11
N SER A 703 26.09 -44.45 17.82
CA SER A 703 26.87 -43.24 18.08
C SER A 703 26.27 -42.49 19.27
N MET A 704 27.11 -42.15 20.26
CA MET A 704 26.69 -41.31 21.39
C MET A 704 26.43 -39.87 20.90
N VAL A 705 25.25 -39.35 21.22
CA VAL A 705 24.82 -37.99 20.86
C VAL A 705 24.88 -37.09 22.09
N LEU A 706 25.61 -35.97 21.99
CA LEU A 706 25.73 -34.98 23.07
C LEU A 706 24.67 -33.87 22.92
N ARG A 707 24.10 -33.42 24.05
CA ARG A 707 23.06 -32.37 24.09
C ARG A 707 23.66 -31.01 24.53
N ARG A 708 23.94 -30.09 23.61
CA ARG A 708 24.19 -28.64 23.87
C ARG A 708 23.77 -27.82 22.64
N ASN A 709 23.10 -26.67 22.84
CA ASN A 709 22.87 -25.66 21.77
C ASN A 709 22.16 -24.35 22.20
N THR A 710 21.55 -24.24 23.40
CA THR A 710 20.67 -23.07 23.74
C THR A 710 21.12 -22.25 24.94
N THR A 711 21.99 -22.81 25.77
CA THR A 711 22.98 -22.06 26.55
C THR A 711 23.89 -21.29 25.59
N GLU A 712 24.38 -21.95 24.54
CA GLU A 712 25.28 -21.38 23.53
C GLU A 712 24.65 -20.22 22.74
N PHE A 713 23.35 -20.25 22.44
CA PHE A 713 22.68 -19.06 21.88
C PHE A 713 22.49 -17.92 22.90
N ALA A 714 22.35 -18.23 24.19
CA ALA A 714 22.31 -17.22 25.25
C ALA A 714 23.69 -16.62 25.52
N THR A 715 24.77 -17.41 25.47
CA THR A 715 26.14 -16.88 25.51
C THR A 715 26.44 -16.11 24.24
N SER A 716 26.19 -16.64 23.04
CA SER A 716 26.44 -15.94 21.76
C SER A 716 25.70 -14.60 21.66
N SER A 717 24.48 -14.49 22.20
CA SER A 717 23.76 -13.21 22.26
C SER A 717 24.33 -12.29 23.35
N ARG A 718 24.66 -12.81 24.55
CA ARG A 718 25.39 -12.05 25.59
C ARG A 718 26.81 -11.68 25.16
N GLU A 719 27.45 -12.42 24.26
CA GLU A 719 28.79 -12.19 23.70
C GLU A 719 28.69 -11.09 22.66
N ARG A 720 27.74 -11.14 21.72
CA ARG A 720 27.45 -10.01 20.82
C ARG A 720 27.12 -8.70 21.57
N TYR A 721 26.59 -8.75 22.80
CA TYR A 721 26.43 -7.58 23.68
C TYR A 721 27.62 -7.29 24.65
N ARG A 722 28.56 -8.23 24.85
CA ARG A 722 29.77 -8.07 25.70
C ARG A 722 31.01 -7.68 24.89
N GLU A 723 31.12 -8.14 23.65
CA GLU A 723 32.17 -7.74 22.69
C GLU A 723 32.04 -6.25 22.35
N GLN A 724 30.82 -5.72 22.29
CA GLN A 724 30.52 -4.28 22.23
C GLN A 724 30.88 -3.49 23.52
N ARG A 725 31.51 -4.13 24.51
CA ARG A 725 31.74 -3.58 25.86
C ARG A 725 33.12 -3.91 26.46
N ARG A 726 34.05 -4.40 25.64
CA ARG A 726 35.45 -4.69 26.04
C ARG A 726 36.41 -3.76 25.30
N GLU A 727 36.80 -2.67 25.96
CA GLU A 727 37.96 -1.85 25.59
C GLU A 727 39.03 -1.99 26.68
N HIS A 728 40.31 -2.00 26.28
CA HIS A 728 41.45 -1.87 27.16
C HIS A 728 42.03 -0.45 27.01
N PRO A 729 42.45 0.23 28.09
CA PRO A 729 43.10 1.52 27.98
C PRO A 729 44.56 1.41 27.54
N ASP A 730 45.03 2.50 26.92
CA ASP A 730 46.41 2.98 26.78
C ASP A 730 47.50 2.07 26.16
N GLN A 731 47.87 2.42 24.92
CA GLN A 731 49.27 2.69 24.61
C GLN A 731 49.41 3.72 23.47
N GLN A 732 50.29 4.71 23.62
CA GLN A 732 50.68 5.67 22.57
C GLN A 732 52.06 5.30 22.02
N ASP A 733 52.32 5.54 20.72
CA ASP A 733 53.43 6.42 20.28
C ASP A 733 53.60 6.62 18.75
N ILE A 734 53.66 7.89 18.36
CA ILE A 734 54.63 8.58 17.46
C ILE A 734 54.80 8.20 15.95
N ILE A 735 54.17 9.04 15.09
CA ILE A 735 54.60 9.78 13.85
C ILE A 735 55.62 9.20 12.80
N LEU A 736 55.41 9.62 11.53
CA LEU A 736 56.27 9.62 10.29
C LEU A 736 56.16 8.34 9.43
N ASP A 737 56.11 8.35 8.08
CA ASP A 737 56.06 9.38 7.01
C ASP A 737 55.08 8.84 5.90
N GLY A 738 54.61 9.53 4.85
CA GLY A 738 55.04 10.79 4.23
C GLY A 738 55.33 10.64 2.72
N ARG A 739 54.32 10.37 1.86
CA ARG A 739 54.42 10.47 0.37
C ARG A 739 53.08 10.36 -0.40
N THR A 740 52.86 11.29 -1.32
CA THR A 740 52.02 11.16 -2.54
C THR A 740 52.96 10.93 -3.76
N PRO A 741 52.55 10.80 -5.05
CA PRO A 741 51.21 10.95 -5.65
C PRO A 741 50.84 9.93 -6.77
N SER A 742 49.82 10.28 -7.56
CA SER A 742 49.64 10.02 -9.01
C SER A 742 48.64 8.94 -9.47
N ILE A 743 48.21 9.09 -10.74
CA ILE A 743 47.09 8.41 -11.42
C ILE A 743 47.63 7.65 -12.63
N SER A 744 47.21 6.41 -12.86
CA SER A 744 47.17 5.83 -14.21
C SER A 744 46.12 4.71 -14.30
N SER A 745 45.82 4.27 -15.53
CA SER A 745 44.66 3.41 -15.84
C SER A 745 45.04 2.13 -16.59
N ARG A 746 44.45 0.99 -16.22
CA ARG A 746 43.72 0.06 -17.12
C ARG A 746 43.27 -1.24 -16.39
N PRO A 747 42.22 -1.94 -16.87
CA PRO A 747 41.78 -3.20 -16.28
C PRO A 747 42.54 -4.40 -16.84
N THR A 748 42.89 -5.36 -15.97
CA THR A 748 43.33 -6.71 -16.33
C THR A 748 42.16 -7.68 -16.47
N ARG A 749 42.39 -8.81 -17.15
CA ARG A 749 41.36 -9.73 -17.66
C ARG A 749 41.83 -11.18 -17.47
N CYS A 750 40.90 -12.14 -17.56
CA CYS A 750 41.14 -13.59 -17.52
C CYS A 750 41.47 -14.12 -16.10
N ASN A 751 41.30 -15.41 -15.77
CA ASN A 751 41.03 -16.59 -16.61
C ASN A 751 39.63 -17.19 -16.48
N SER A 752 39.21 -17.86 -17.55
CA SER A 752 38.19 -18.92 -17.53
C SER A 752 38.86 -20.28 -17.60
N GLU A 753 38.36 -21.27 -16.87
CA GLU A 753 38.65 -22.68 -17.19
C GLU A 753 37.43 -23.35 -17.82
N ARG A 754 37.68 -24.22 -18.81
CA ARG A 754 36.70 -25.04 -19.51
C ARG A 754 37.08 -26.50 -19.37
N THR A 755 36.19 -27.31 -18.83
CA THR A 755 36.06 -28.73 -19.18
C THR A 755 34.60 -29.01 -19.54
N SER A 756 34.35 -30.07 -20.31
CA SER A 756 33.32 -30.01 -21.36
C SER A 756 32.38 -31.21 -21.43
N ASN A 757 31.12 -30.91 -21.78
CA ASN A 757 30.16 -31.73 -22.51
C ASN A 757 29.79 -33.11 -21.95
N THR A 758 28.51 -33.25 -21.60
CA THR A 758 27.67 -34.32 -22.17
C THR A 758 26.25 -33.81 -22.34
N SER A 759 25.58 -34.20 -23.42
CA SER A 759 24.29 -33.63 -23.85
C SER A 759 23.20 -34.69 -23.96
N VAL A 760 22.12 -34.55 -23.18
CA VAL A 760 20.77 -35.04 -23.52
C VAL A 760 19.75 -34.08 -22.90
N GLY A 761 18.77 -33.62 -23.67
CA GLY A 761 17.58 -32.92 -23.14
C GLY A 761 16.45 -33.92 -22.86
N ILE A 762 15.81 -33.85 -21.69
CA ILE A 762 14.62 -34.68 -21.38
C ILE A 762 13.46 -33.79 -20.92
N MET A 763 12.42 -33.80 -21.74
CA MET A 763 11.09 -33.25 -21.47
C MET A 763 10.41 -34.02 -20.33
N ARG A 764 10.03 -33.34 -19.23
CA ARG A 764 9.34 -33.99 -18.10
C ARG A 764 7.84 -34.13 -18.36
N ARG A 765 7.48 -35.30 -18.92
CA ARG A 765 6.12 -35.85 -18.97
C ARG A 765 5.55 -35.99 -17.55
N ILE A 766 4.53 -35.20 -17.19
CA ILE A 766 3.85 -35.30 -15.89
C ILE A 766 2.88 -36.49 -15.91
N THR A 767 2.99 -37.39 -14.92
CA THR A 767 2.07 -38.50 -14.71
C THR A 767 0.96 -38.10 -13.72
N LYS A 768 -0.29 -38.46 -14.03
CA LYS A 768 -1.44 -38.20 -13.15
C LYS A 768 -1.31 -38.93 -11.81
N LYS A 769 -1.34 -38.19 -10.70
CA LYS A 769 -2.11 -38.53 -9.49
C LYS A 769 -2.82 -37.26 -9.03
N GLY A 770 -4.09 -37.39 -8.67
CA GLY A 770 -4.94 -36.24 -8.35
C GLY A 770 -5.34 -36.20 -6.88
N THR A 771 -5.55 -34.99 -6.38
CA THR A 771 -6.25 -34.67 -5.15
C THR A 771 -7.20 -33.52 -5.45
N ALA A 772 -8.38 -33.49 -4.83
CA ALA A 772 -9.48 -32.64 -5.29
C ALA A 772 -9.34 -31.19 -4.83
N VAL A 773 -9.59 -30.24 -5.75
CA VAL A 773 -9.80 -28.82 -5.44
C VAL A 773 -11.30 -28.57 -5.28
N ALA A 774 -11.71 -28.02 -4.14
CA ALA A 774 -13.09 -27.64 -3.89
C ALA A 774 -13.52 -26.46 -4.79
N ARG A 775 -14.77 -26.47 -5.25
CA ARG A 775 -15.29 -25.45 -6.19
C ARG A 775 -15.76 -24.21 -5.44
N SER A 776 -15.26 -23.03 -5.83
CA SER A 776 -15.90 -21.76 -5.52
C SER A 776 -17.21 -21.64 -6.31
N VAL A 777 -18.35 -21.54 -5.61
CA VAL A 777 -19.67 -21.41 -6.25
C VAL A 777 -20.03 -19.93 -6.38
N SER A 778 -19.85 -19.39 -7.58
CA SER A 778 -20.35 -18.06 -7.94
C SER A 778 -21.86 -18.13 -8.25
N PHE A 779 -22.69 -17.60 -7.35
CA PHE A 779 -24.10 -17.39 -7.67
C PHE A 779 -24.29 -16.10 -8.48
N HIS A 780 -25.11 -16.20 -9.53
CA HIS A 780 -25.80 -15.05 -10.13
C HIS A 780 -27.30 -15.30 -10.02
N SER A 781 -28.03 -14.28 -9.60
CA SER A 781 -29.48 -14.33 -9.40
C SER A 781 -30.20 -14.30 -10.74
N HIS A 782 -30.93 -15.37 -11.06
CA HIS A 782 -31.97 -15.31 -12.08
C HIS A 782 -33.30 -14.91 -11.43
N VAL A 783 -33.81 -13.74 -11.82
CA VAL A 783 -35.17 -13.32 -11.51
C VAL A 783 -36.12 -13.99 -12.50
N ASN A 784 -37.12 -14.70 -11.99
CA ASN A 784 -38.42 -14.87 -12.64
C ASN A 784 -39.45 -14.27 -11.67
N GLY A 785 -40.34 -13.42 -12.17
CA GLY A 785 -41.38 -12.80 -11.36
C GLY A 785 -42.72 -13.51 -11.50
N ASP A 786 -43.60 -13.30 -10.51
CA ASP A 786 -45.04 -13.50 -10.64
C ASP A 786 -45.79 -12.41 -9.87
N GLN A 787 -47.11 -12.32 -10.06
CA GLN A 787 -47.86 -11.05 -9.92
C GLN A 787 -48.65 -10.83 -8.61
N VAL A 788 -48.55 -9.60 -8.06
CA VAL A 788 -49.63 -8.80 -7.40
C VAL A 788 -50.14 -9.36 -6.04
N ILE A 789 -50.33 -8.58 -4.96
CA ILE A 789 -51.48 -7.69 -4.63
C ILE A 789 -51.03 -6.58 -3.63
N VAL A 790 -51.77 -5.47 -3.59
CA VAL A 790 -51.57 -4.27 -2.73
C VAL A 790 -51.98 -4.51 -1.26
N GLY A 791 -51.28 -3.88 -0.29
CA GLY A 791 -51.66 -3.93 1.13
C GLY A 791 -51.03 -2.82 1.98
N GLU A 792 -51.88 -2.02 2.63
CA GLU A 792 -51.61 -0.78 3.37
C GLU A 792 -50.94 -0.95 4.76
N SER A 793 -50.60 0.19 5.38
CA SER A 793 -50.36 0.38 6.83
C SER A 793 -51.47 1.31 7.39
N PRO A 794 -51.61 1.63 8.70
CA PRO A 794 -50.71 1.39 9.85
C PRO A 794 -51.45 1.03 11.19
N ARG A 795 -50.75 1.20 12.34
CA ARG A 795 -51.27 1.29 13.75
C ARG A 795 -51.64 -0.06 14.43
N ASP A 796 -51.80 -0.17 15.77
CA ASP A 796 -51.71 0.82 16.88
C ASP A 796 -51.35 0.16 18.24
N MET A 797 -50.79 0.95 19.18
CA MET A 797 -50.81 0.76 20.66
C MET A 797 -50.21 -0.55 21.27
N GLN A 798 -49.94 -0.68 22.59
CA GLN A 798 -50.42 0.03 23.80
C GLN A 798 -49.32 0.51 24.76
N VAL A 799 -49.67 1.52 25.57
CA VAL A 799 -48.94 1.97 26.77
C VAL A 799 -49.81 1.71 28.00
N LEU A 800 -49.21 1.23 29.10
CA LEU A 800 -49.79 1.30 30.45
C LEU A 800 -48.78 1.93 31.42
N SER A 801 -49.26 2.62 32.45
CA SER A 801 -48.44 3.53 33.27
C SER A 801 -48.96 3.71 34.70
N ARG A 802 -48.15 4.35 35.56
CA ARG A 802 -48.43 4.80 36.95
C ARG A 802 -48.49 3.67 38.00
N ASN A 803 -48.13 3.87 39.28
CA ASN A 803 -47.54 5.06 39.97
C ASN A 803 -46.93 4.64 41.33
N ARG A 804 -45.83 5.28 41.78
CA ARG A 804 -45.70 5.98 43.10
C ARG A 804 -44.25 6.41 43.45
N ILE A 805 -44.07 7.73 43.45
CA ILE A 805 -43.30 8.60 44.39
C ILE A 805 -42.44 7.90 45.48
N GLY A 806 -41.14 8.26 45.59
CA GLY A 806 -40.38 8.11 46.84
C GLY A 806 -38.85 8.31 46.77
N THR A 807 -38.32 9.35 47.43
CA THR A 807 -36.91 9.55 47.89
C THR A 807 -35.74 9.57 46.87
N VAL A 808 -34.83 10.53 47.07
CA VAL A 808 -33.54 10.66 46.34
C VAL A 808 -32.38 10.18 47.23
N PRO A 809 -31.48 9.30 46.74
CA PRO A 809 -30.23 8.96 47.42
C PRO A 809 -29.04 9.80 46.93
N SER A 810 -28.14 10.15 47.85
CA SER A 810 -26.88 10.86 47.58
C SER A 810 -25.79 9.95 46.97
N PRO A 811 -24.82 10.48 46.20
CA PRO A 811 -23.75 9.67 45.61
C PRO A 811 -22.64 9.33 46.62
N SER A 812 -22.81 8.22 47.34
CA SER A 812 -21.73 7.60 48.13
C SER A 812 -21.98 6.10 48.33
N MET A 813 -21.24 5.25 47.60
CA MET A 813 -21.17 3.81 47.86
C MET A 813 -19.74 3.30 47.71
N SER A 814 -19.43 2.27 48.50
CA SER A 814 -18.11 1.66 48.66
C SER A 814 -17.86 0.50 47.69
N ASN A 815 -16.65 -0.08 47.72
CA ASN A 815 -16.12 -1.06 46.77
C ASN A 815 -16.88 -2.41 46.66
N HIS A 816 -18.03 -2.59 47.31
CA HIS A 816 -18.72 -3.89 47.46
C HIS A 816 -19.99 -4.04 46.59
N SER A 817 -20.03 -3.43 45.40
CA SER A 817 -21.17 -3.53 44.48
C SER A 817 -20.78 -3.72 43.00
N LEU A 818 -19.59 -4.26 42.73
CA LEU A 818 -19.11 -4.53 41.37
C LEU A 818 -19.55 -5.90 40.80
N GLU A 819 -19.82 -6.89 41.64
CA GLU A 819 -20.02 -8.31 41.24
C GLU A 819 -21.35 -8.62 40.50
N LYS A 820 -22.12 -7.63 40.04
CA LYS A 820 -23.43 -7.85 39.38
C LYS A 820 -23.62 -7.15 38.03
N LEU A 821 -22.54 -6.76 37.36
CA LEU A 821 -22.59 -6.20 35.99
C LEU A 821 -21.56 -6.79 35.00
N SER A 822 -20.84 -7.85 35.36
CA SER A 822 -19.64 -8.33 34.62
C SER A 822 -19.69 -9.82 34.22
N LEU A 823 -20.81 -10.29 33.65
CA LEU A 823 -21.03 -11.71 33.30
C LEU A 823 -21.62 -11.93 31.89
N ALA A 824 -21.22 -11.12 30.91
CA ALA A 824 -21.75 -11.23 29.53
C ALA A 824 -20.74 -10.98 28.38
N CYS A 825 -19.53 -10.48 28.65
CA CYS A 825 -18.51 -10.27 27.61
C CYS A 825 -17.11 -10.45 28.20
N ALA A 826 -16.18 -10.99 27.40
CA ALA A 826 -14.77 -11.01 27.75
C ALA A 826 -14.16 -9.61 27.55
N GLU A 827 -13.38 -9.15 28.53
CA GLU A 827 -12.65 -7.89 28.43
C GLU A 827 -11.39 -8.09 27.59
N THR A 828 -11.22 -7.27 26.55
CA THR A 828 -10.09 -7.35 25.60
C THR A 828 -9.18 -6.14 25.79
N VAL A 829 -7.87 -6.31 25.53
CA VAL A 829 -6.95 -5.18 25.41
C VAL A 829 -7.09 -4.60 24.01
N THR A 830 -7.21 -3.28 23.88
CA THR A 830 -7.57 -2.61 22.62
C THR A 830 -6.53 -1.58 22.17
N PHE A 831 -5.76 -1.05 23.11
CA PHE A 831 -4.67 -0.10 22.86
C PHE A 831 -3.53 -0.34 23.86
N VAL A 832 -2.28 -0.15 23.43
CA VAL A 832 -1.09 -0.15 24.28
C VAL A 832 -0.13 0.96 23.84
N ALA A 833 0.47 1.69 24.77
CA ALA A 833 1.51 2.68 24.50
C ALA A 833 2.52 2.82 25.64
N PHE A 834 3.80 2.78 25.29
CA PHE A 834 4.89 3.12 26.21
C PHE A 834 5.12 4.62 26.25
N ILE A 835 5.39 5.19 27.43
CA ILE A 835 5.73 6.60 27.61
C ILE A 835 6.52 6.79 28.91
N HIS A 836 7.24 7.91 29.08
CA HIS A 836 7.67 8.38 30.39
C HIS A 836 6.55 9.28 30.97
N SER A 837 5.86 8.86 32.03
CA SER A 837 4.70 9.58 32.57
C SER A 837 4.57 9.41 34.08
N PHE A 838 3.85 10.32 34.72
CA PHE A 838 3.29 10.05 36.05
C PHE A 838 2.27 8.91 35.92
N SER A 839 2.33 7.92 36.80
CA SER A 839 1.55 6.69 36.73
C SER A 839 0.41 6.66 37.75
N ARG A 840 0.63 7.25 38.93
CA ARG A 840 -0.26 7.30 40.08
C ARG A 840 -0.61 8.72 40.47
N LYS A 841 -1.73 8.88 41.16
CA LYS A 841 -2.13 10.16 41.72
C LYS A 841 -1.10 10.64 42.74
N ASN A 842 -0.64 11.89 42.55
CA ASN A 842 0.41 12.54 43.32
C ASN A 842 1.81 11.87 43.22
N ASP A 843 2.12 11.15 42.13
CA ASP A 843 3.51 10.73 41.82
C ASP A 843 4.44 11.96 41.81
N SER A 844 5.55 11.93 42.55
CA SER A 844 6.48 13.06 42.68
C SER A 844 7.42 13.24 41.49
N ARG A 845 7.54 12.22 40.64
CA ARG A 845 8.30 12.22 39.38
C ARG A 845 7.60 11.31 38.37
N ALA A 846 7.70 11.66 37.09
CA ALA A 846 7.34 10.75 36.02
C ALA A 846 8.33 9.56 35.97
N SER A 847 7.91 8.44 35.38
CA SER A 847 8.70 7.21 35.25
C SER A 847 8.37 6.47 33.94
N PRO A 848 9.22 5.52 33.47
CA PRO A 848 8.88 4.66 32.36
C PRO A 848 7.62 3.84 32.67
N CYS A 849 6.63 3.86 31.78
CA CYS A 849 5.37 3.17 32.01
C CYS A 849 4.73 2.66 30.71
N LEU A 850 3.82 1.70 30.85
CA LEU A 850 2.91 1.25 29.81
C LEU A 850 1.49 1.69 30.17
N TRP A 851 0.83 2.36 29.23
CA TRP A 851 -0.60 2.63 29.29
C TRP A 851 -1.36 1.66 28.40
N ILE A 852 -2.48 1.16 28.90
CA ILE A 852 -3.31 0.12 28.31
C ILE A 852 -4.72 0.69 28.16
N GLY A 853 -5.40 0.39 27.06
CA GLY A 853 -6.84 0.60 26.89
C GLY A 853 -7.58 -0.73 26.74
N THR A 854 -8.83 -0.80 27.19
CA THR A 854 -9.70 -1.98 27.03
C THR A 854 -11.03 -1.66 26.33
N ASN A 855 -11.72 -2.72 25.86
CA ASN A 855 -13.10 -2.61 25.34
C ASN A 855 -14.12 -2.17 26.40
N ALA A 856 -13.88 -2.48 27.67
CA ALA A 856 -14.68 -2.02 28.81
C ALA A 856 -14.49 -0.53 29.17
N GLY A 857 -13.76 0.24 28.35
CA GLY A 857 -13.54 1.67 28.55
C GLY A 857 -12.58 2.00 29.68
N ALA A 858 -11.75 1.05 30.12
CA ALA A 858 -10.71 1.29 31.12
C ALA A 858 -9.39 1.69 30.44
N SER A 859 -8.79 2.77 30.90
CA SER A 859 -7.38 3.10 30.68
C SER A 859 -6.59 2.85 31.97
N ILE A 860 -5.55 2.02 31.88
CA ILE A 860 -4.79 1.48 33.02
C ILE A 860 -3.30 1.76 32.81
N ALA A 861 -2.60 2.19 33.87
CA ALA A 861 -1.15 2.40 33.84
C ALA A 861 -0.38 1.31 34.61
N LEU A 862 0.71 0.81 34.02
CA LEU A 862 1.71 -0.05 34.66
C LEU A 862 3.06 0.67 34.69
N ASN A 863 3.69 0.77 35.86
CA ASN A 863 5.02 1.35 36.03
C ASN A 863 6.10 0.31 35.72
N LEU A 864 7.17 0.70 34.99
CA LEU A 864 8.23 -0.16 34.48
C LEU A 864 9.58 0.22 35.09
N ILE A 865 10.05 -0.58 36.04
CA ILE A 865 11.35 -0.38 36.69
C ILE A 865 12.41 -1.09 35.83
N LEU A 866 13.13 -0.31 35.02
CA LEU A 866 14.19 -0.78 34.13
C LEU A 866 15.51 -0.91 34.93
N PRO A 867 16.09 -2.12 35.10
CA PRO A 867 17.36 -2.28 35.82
C PRO A 867 18.58 -1.89 34.97
N GLN A 868 19.68 -1.51 35.64
CA GLN A 868 20.91 -1.04 35.01
C GLN A 868 21.63 -2.10 34.15
N ASP A 869 21.64 -3.37 34.56
CA ASP A 869 22.13 -4.49 33.72
C ASP A 869 20.97 -5.37 33.24
N ARG A 870 20.53 -5.11 32.01
CA ARG A 870 19.46 -5.84 31.32
C ARG A 870 19.86 -7.24 30.85
N LEU A 871 21.14 -7.60 30.86
CA LEU A 871 21.59 -8.95 30.51
C LEU A 871 21.48 -9.92 31.69
N ILE A 872 21.30 -9.42 32.91
CA ILE A 872 21.25 -10.21 34.16
C ILE A 872 19.92 -10.02 34.89
N SER A 873 19.39 -8.79 34.95
CA SER A 873 18.13 -8.45 35.64
C SER A 873 17.00 -8.16 34.65
N SER A 874 15.84 -8.79 34.86
CA SER A 874 14.60 -8.51 34.12
C SER A 874 13.95 -7.20 34.58
N VAL A 875 13.19 -6.53 33.69
CA VAL A 875 12.31 -5.41 34.07
C VAL A 875 11.31 -5.86 35.14
N ILE A 876 11.11 -5.04 36.17
CA ILE A 876 10.05 -5.25 37.17
C ILE A 876 8.86 -4.37 36.78
N VAL A 877 7.65 -4.93 36.85
CA VAL A 877 6.41 -4.22 36.50
C VAL A 877 5.54 -4.11 37.74
N ALA A 878 5.13 -2.88 38.06
CA ALA A 878 4.28 -2.58 39.20
C ALA A 878 2.95 -1.97 38.71
N PRO A 879 1.79 -2.52 39.07
CA PRO A 879 0.51 -1.90 38.72
C PRO A 879 0.40 -0.53 39.37
N SER A 880 -0.10 0.47 38.63
CA SER A 880 -0.37 1.79 39.21
C SER A 880 -1.43 1.69 40.31
N GLY A 881 -2.51 0.93 40.04
CA GLY A 881 -3.76 1.01 40.79
C GLY A 881 -4.66 2.17 40.34
N THR A 882 -4.18 3.04 39.44
CA THR A 882 -4.96 4.14 38.86
C THR A 882 -5.60 3.69 37.56
N VAL A 883 -6.93 3.85 37.47
CA VAL A 883 -7.73 3.51 36.28
C VAL A 883 -8.59 4.71 35.90
N VAL A 884 -8.43 5.19 34.66
CA VAL A 884 -9.29 6.21 34.05
C VAL A 884 -10.43 5.49 33.31
N LYS A 885 -11.69 5.83 33.60
CA LYS A 885 -12.85 5.25 32.90
C LYS A 885 -13.44 6.19 31.85
N LEU A 886 -13.86 5.61 30.72
CA LEU A 886 -14.51 6.26 29.59
C LEU A 886 -15.81 5.51 29.21
N LYS A 887 -16.65 6.15 28.39
CA LYS A 887 -17.78 5.51 27.72
C LYS A 887 -17.32 4.80 26.44
N GLY A 888 -17.57 3.50 26.37
CA GLY A 888 -17.18 2.66 25.24
C GLY A 888 -15.68 2.32 25.22
N GLN A 889 -15.28 1.53 24.23
CA GLN A 889 -13.92 1.02 24.05
C GLN A 889 -12.88 2.15 23.96
N VAL A 890 -11.72 1.96 24.61
CA VAL A 890 -10.58 2.87 24.46
C VAL A 890 -9.91 2.64 23.10
N LEU A 891 -9.80 3.71 22.29
CA LEU A 891 -9.31 3.68 20.92
C LEU A 891 -7.86 4.15 20.80
N PHE A 892 -7.49 5.20 21.55
CA PHE A 892 -6.22 5.90 21.41
C PHE A 892 -5.88 6.67 22.69
N GLN A 893 -4.58 6.77 23.00
CA GLN A 893 -4.08 7.63 24.08
C GLN A 893 -2.83 8.38 23.60
N CYS A 894 -2.66 9.65 24.01
CA CYS A 894 -1.42 10.39 23.81
C CYS A 894 -1.15 11.35 24.97
N PHE A 895 0.05 11.92 24.99
CA PHE A 895 0.57 12.71 26.10
C PHE A 895 1.03 14.08 25.59
N MET A 896 0.87 15.08 26.44
CA MET A 896 1.31 16.46 26.21
C MET A 896 2.10 16.94 27.43
N ASP A 897 3.12 17.76 27.23
CA ASP A 897 3.91 18.34 28.32
C ASP A 897 3.20 19.54 29.00
N GLN A 898 3.85 20.16 29.98
CA GLN A 898 3.40 21.37 30.68
C GLN A 898 3.07 22.57 29.76
N SER A 899 3.63 22.58 28.54
CA SER A 899 3.44 23.60 27.52
C SER A 899 2.38 23.20 26.49
N PHE A 900 1.60 22.15 26.78
CA PHE A 900 0.65 21.54 25.85
C PHE A 900 1.27 21.10 24.50
N SER A 901 2.57 20.76 24.49
CA SER A 901 3.25 20.22 23.32
C SER A 901 3.15 18.69 23.29
N LEU A 902 2.81 18.11 22.13
CA LEU A 902 2.65 16.66 21.98
C LEU A 902 3.97 15.92 22.22
N ALA A 903 3.92 14.89 23.06
CA ALA A 903 5.06 14.09 23.48
C ALA A 903 4.97 12.66 22.93
N SER A 904 6.06 12.20 22.30
CA SER A 904 6.29 10.81 21.92
C SER A 904 7.18 10.09 22.93
N ALA A 905 7.08 8.78 22.96
CA ALA A 905 7.96 7.92 23.74
C ALA A 905 9.44 8.10 23.38
N ALA A 906 10.31 7.87 24.35
CA ALA A 906 11.75 7.75 24.08
C ALA A 906 12.03 6.60 23.12
N CYS A 907 12.97 6.79 22.19
CA CYS A 907 13.42 5.75 21.27
C CYS A 907 14.89 5.98 20.86
N GLU A 908 15.63 4.88 20.69
CA GLU A 908 17.03 4.92 20.29
C GLU A 908 17.19 5.28 18.81
N ALA A 909 18.27 5.99 18.48
CA ALA A 909 18.69 6.19 17.09
C ALA A 909 19.55 5.01 16.62
N TYR A 910 19.39 4.61 15.35
CA TYR A 910 20.13 3.52 14.72
C TYR A 910 21.65 3.74 14.75
N ARG A 911 22.38 2.65 15.00
CA ARG A 911 23.85 2.60 14.96
C ARG A 911 24.28 1.35 14.20
N GLU A 912 25.21 1.52 13.27
CA GLU A 912 25.62 0.46 12.34
C GLU A 912 26.79 -0.39 12.85
N ASN A 913 27.69 0.21 13.64
CA ASN A 913 28.71 -0.48 14.44
C ASN A 913 28.96 0.34 15.71
N ASN A 914 28.90 -0.28 16.89
CA ASN A 914 29.35 0.36 18.13
C ASN A 914 30.88 0.23 18.23
N LYS A 915 31.61 1.23 17.69
CA LYS A 915 33.05 1.42 17.90
C LYS A 915 33.42 2.69 18.67
N ASP A 916 32.45 3.58 18.90
CA ASP A 916 32.62 4.81 19.67
C ASP A 916 31.57 4.83 20.78
N CYS A 917 31.96 4.42 22.01
CA CYS A 917 31.03 4.40 23.14
C CYS A 917 31.70 4.70 24.50
N GLY A 918 32.28 5.89 24.62
CA GLY A 918 32.35 6.55 25.93
C GLY A 918 30.96 6.61 26.57
N SER A 919 30.85 6.23 27.83
CA SER A 919 29.57 6.22 28.56
C SER A 919 29.06 7.64 28.82
N PRO A 920 27.73 7.81 28.76
CA PRO A 920 27.08 8.50 29.87
C PRO A 920 25.78 7.82 30.30
N GLU A 921 25.29 8.18 31.49
CA GLU A 921 23.94 7.87 31.94
C GLU A 921 22.92 8.57 31.03
N LYS A 922 22.31 7.83 30.10
CA LYS A 922 21.24 8.37 29.24
C LYS A 922 19.95 8.45 30.04
N THR A 923 19.56 9.65 30.50
CA THR A 923 18.22 9.87 31.03
C THR A 923 17.18 9.71 29.91
N ILE A 924 16.27 8.74 30.10
CA ILE A 924 15.33 8.31 29.06
C ILE A 924 14.08 9.22 29.07
N HIS A 925 14.18 10.41 28.48
CA HIS A 925 13.10 11.39 28.38
C HIS A 925 12.22 11.21 27.12
N ASN A 926 10.97 11.66 27.20
CA ASN A 926 10.08 11.76 26.04
C ASN A 926 10.63 12.74 24.98
N ARG A 927 10.25 12.52 23.73
CA ARG A 927 10.55 13.43 22.61
C ARG A 927 9.37 14.38 22.40
N VAL A 928 9.56 15.69 22.59
CA VAL A 928 8.55 16.70 22.25
C VAL A 928 8.52 16.89 20.72
N ILE A 929 7.34 16.79 20.12
CA ILE A 929 7.13 16.86 18.66
C ILE A 929 6.68 18.26 18.23
N THR A 930 5.83 18.91 19.01
CA THR A 930 5.31 20.26 18.71
C THR A 930 6.44 21.29 18.84
N LYS A 931 6.52 22.23 17.90
CA LYS A 931 7.47 23.34 17.97
C LYS A 931 7.02 24.33 19.05
N ALA A 932 7.93 24.75 19.94
CA ALA A 932 7.61 25.66 21.05
C ALA A 932 7.00 27.02 20.63
N SER A 933 7.21 27.47 19.38
CA SER A 933 6.57 28.68 18.84
C SER A 933 5.10 28.48 18.43
N LEU A 934 4.63 27.23 18.39
CA LEU A 934 3.30 26.79 17.95
C LEU A 934 2.55 26.00 19.04
N CYS A 935 3.08 25.95 20.26
CA CYS A 935 2.37 25.33 21.38
C CYS A 935 1.18 26.21 21.82
N PRO A 936 0.11 25.62 22.37
CA PRO A 936 -0.95 26.37 23.06
C PRO A 936 -0.40 27.10 24.29
N THR A 937 -1.08 28.17 24.73
CA THR A 937 -0.62 28.99 25.86
C THR A 937 -1.75 29.30 26.83
N TYR A 938 -1.49 29.20 28.14
CA TYR A 938 -2.47 29.59 29.18
C TYR A 938 -2.90 31.07 29.01
N SER A 939 -4.21 31.34 29.05
CA SER A 939 -4.75 32.70 28.84
C SER A 939 -4.60 33.61 30.08
N ILE A 940 -4.18 33.07 31.22
CA ILE A 940 -3.96 33.77 32.49
C ILE A 940 -2.57 33.38 33.01
N SER A 941 -1.89 34.31 33.69
CA SER A 941 -0.44 34.32 33.87
C SER A 941 0.16 33.23 34.77
N ALA A 942 1.25 32.62 34.27
CA ALA A 942 2.35 31.96 34.99
C ALA A 942 2.02 30.79 35.93
N ASP A 943 1.38 31.06 37.08
CA ASP A 943 1.39 30.18 38.25
C ASP A 943 0.74 28.81 37.97
N LEU A 944 -0.25 28.75 37.07
CA LEU A 944 -0.94 27.52 36.66
C LEU A 944 -0.06 26.50 35.92
N SER A 945 1.13 26.90 35.44
CA SER A 945 1.98 26.02 34.62
C SER A 945 2.79 24.99 35.43
N GLU A 946 2.97 25.20 36.74
CA GLU A 946 3.59 24.20 37.64
C GLU A 946 2.57 23.16 38.16
N ASP A 947 1.27 23.50 38.18
CA ASP A 947 0.18 22.61 38.62
C ASP A 947 -0.12 21.45 37.63
N VAL A 948 0.27 21.59 36.36
CA VAL A 948 0.01 20.62 35.28
C VAL A 948 1.31 20.27 34.53
N PRO A 949 2.23 19.50 35.13
CA PRO A 949 3.51 19.16 34.49
C PRO A 949 3.36 18.22 33.27
N GLN A 950 2.23 17.51 33.16
CA GLN A 950 1.90 16.66 32.01
C GLN A 950 0.37 16.55 31.86
N SER A 951 -0.12 16.38 30.63
CA SER A 951 -1.51 16.05 30.33
C SER A 951 -1.63 14.74 29.54
N LEU A 952 -2.63 13.95 29.87
CA LEU A 952 -3.04 12.73 29.17
C LEU A 952 -4.31 13.03 28.36
N VAL A 953 -4.32 12.67 27.08
CA VAL A 953 -5.52 12.64 26.24
C VAL A 953 -5.94 11.18 26.05
N VAL A 954 -7.16 10.82 26.47
CA VAL A 954 -7.74 9.48 26.27
C VAL A 954 -8.96 9.59 25.36
N VAL A 955 -9.01 8.77 24.31
CA VAL A 955 -10.12 8.67 23.37
C VAL A 955 -10.86 7.35 23.58
N GLY A 956 -12.14 7.42 23.92
CA GLY A 956 -13.08 6.31 23.81
C GLY A 956 -14.02 6.48 22.61
N GLU A 957 -14.89 5.50 22.37
CA GLU A 957 -15.92 5.56 21.31
C GLU A 957 -16.88 6.73 21.48
N PHE A 958 -17.38 6.97 22.71
CA PHE A 958 -18.46 7.94 22.97
C PHE A 958 -18.01 9.19 23.76
N GLU A 959 -16.75 9.27 24.19
CA GLU A 959 -16.18 10.48 24.81
C GLU A 959 -14.65 10.54 24.72
N ILE A 960 -14.11 11.76 24.70
CA ILE A 960 -12.67 12.08 24.74
C ILE A 960 -12.43 12.93 25.99
N LYS A 961 -11.35 12.64 26.74
CA LYS A 961 -10.97 13.39 27.95
C LYS A 961 -9.53 13.85 27.87
N VAL A 962 -9.27 15.08 28.33
CA VAL A 962 -7.92 15.54 28.69
C VAL A 962 -7.82 15.62 30.21
N ILE A 963 -6.75 15.06 30.77
CA ILE A 963 -6.57 14.83 32.21
C ILE A 963 -5.18 15.31 32.61
N ALA A 964 -5.11 16.20 33.60
CA ALA A 964 -3.86 16.64 34.21
C ALA A 964 -3.22 15.50 35.03
N LEU A 965 -1.91 15.33 34.89
CA LEU A 965 -1.08 14.41 35.64
C LEU A 965 -0.01 15.19 36.42
N PRO A 966 0.33 14.83 37.67
CA PRO A 966 -0.11 13.66 38.45
C PRO A 966 -1.42 13.85 39.24
N SER A 967 -2.19 14.93 39.03
CA SER A 967 -3.38 15.24 39.85
C SER A 967 -4.62 14.37 39.52
N PHE A 968 -4.66 13.81 38.30
CA PHE A 968 -5.79 13.10 37.68
C PHE A 968 -7.09 13.93 37.64
N ILE A 969 -6.94 15.25 37.45
CA ILE A 969 -8.06 16.19 37.26
C ILE A 969 -8.42 16.23 35.78
N GLN A 970 -9.70 15.99 35.44
CA GLN A 970 -10.20 16.16 34.07
C GLN A 970 -10.25 17.66 33.73
N LEU A 971 -9.49 18.09 32.74
CA LEU A 971 -9.43 19.46 32.24
C LEU A 971 -10.53 19.71 31.20
N PHE A 972 -10.56 18.88 30.15
CA PHE A 972 -11.48 19.01 29.02
C PHE A 972 -12.20 17.68 28.76
N ILE A 973 -13.42 17.77 28.22
CA ILE A 973 -14.19 16.61 27.79
C ILE A 973 -14.99 16.96 26.52
N HIS A 974 -14.90 16.09 25.53
CA HIS A 974 -15.76 16.10 24.33
C HIS A 974 -16.60 14.83 24.35
N LYS A 975 -17.85 14.90 23.88
CA LYS A 975 -18.76 13.76 23.89
C LYS A 975 -19.33 13.49 22.51
N CYS A 976 -19.40 12.21 22.15
CA CYS A 976 -19.94 11.71 20.91
C CYS A 976 -21.20 10.89 21.24
N GLU A 977 -22.31 11.54 21.63
CA GLU A 977 -23.47 10.83 22.19
C GLU A 977 -24.38 10.18 21.13
N GLU A 978 -24.25 10.53 19.84
CA GLU A 978 -25.04 9.96 18.72
C GLU A 978 -24.26 9.03 17.79
N ILE A 979 -23.00 9.36 17.47
CA ILE A 979 -22.17 8.63 16.49
C ILE A 979 -20.84 8.28 17.15
N PRO A 980 -20.50 6.98 17.34
CA PRO A 980 -19.25 6.60 17.97
C PRO A 980 -18.04 6.88 17.07
N LEU A 981 -16.89 7.05 17.69
CA LEU A 981 -15.59 7.06 17.03
C LEU A 981 -15.10 5.63 16.80
N VAL A 982 -14.41 5.39 15.69
CA VAL A 982 -13.80 4.09 15.35
C VAL A 982 -12.28 4.13 15.25
N LYS A 983 -11.69 5.32 15.08
CA LYS A 983 -10.22 5.50 15.09
C LYS A 983 -9.85 6.94 15.47
N ALA A 984 -8.73 7.12 16.17
CA ALA A 984 -8.17 8.44 16.43
C ALA A 984 -6.63 8.44 16.42
N ARG A 985 -6.03 9.62 16.21
CA ARG A 985 -4.59 9.88 16.39
C ARG A 985 -4.36 11.38 16.61
N ALA A 986 -3.49 11.74 17.54
CA ALA A 986 -2.97 13.11 17.65
C ALA A 986 -1.90 13.39 16.59
N THR A 987 -1.90 14.60 16.05
CA THR A 987 -1.04 15.05 14.93
C THR A 987 -0.93 16.58 14.97
N HIS A 988 -0.45 17.18 13.88
CA HIS A 988 -0.26 18.61 13.75
C HIS A 988 -0.92 19.16 12.46
N VAL A 989 -1.57 20.33 12.51
CA VAL A 989 -2.06 21.08 11.33
C VAL A 989 -1.49 22.49 11.34
N ARG A 990 -0.80 22.90 10.26
CA ARG A 990 0.12 24.07 10.24
C ARG A 990 1.09 24.09 11.45
N GLY A 991 1.42 22.92 11.99
CA GLY A 991 2.28 22.74 13.18
C GLY A 991 1.59 22.91 14.55
N TYR A 992 0.31 23.29 14.61
CA TYR A 992 -0.47 23.30 15.85
C TYR A 992 -0.99 21.90 16.21
N PRO A 993 -1.03 21.50 17.49
CA PRO A 993 -1.47 20.16 17.89
C PRO A 993 -2.99 20.00 17.73
N VAL A 994 -3.40 18.90 17.11
CA VAL A 994 -4.80 18.52 16.89
C VAL A 994 -5.01 17.01 17.05
N LEU A 995 -6.25 16.60 17.28
CA LEU A 995 -6.69 15.21 17.28
C LEU A 995 -7.54 14.94 16.04
N MET A 996 -7.08 14.02 15.19
CA MET A 996 -7.86 13.46 14.08
C MET A 996 -8.69 12.29 14.60
N CYS A 997 -9.99 12.26 14.28
CA CYS A 997 -10.92 11.18 14.60
C CYS A 997 -11.70 10.74 13.36
N LEU A 998 -11.87 9.44 13.16
CA LEU A 998 -12.87 8.87 12.22
C LEU A 998 -14.10 8.47 13.03
N ALA A 999 -15.26 8.99 12.64
CA ALA A 999 -16.56 8.60 13.17
C ALA A 999 -17.18 7.44 12.37
N ALA A 1000 -18.07 6.68 13.00
CA ALA A 1000 -18.73 5.51 12.42
C ALA A 1000 -19.65 5.82 11.22
N ASP A 1001 -19.94 7.09 10.94
CA ASP A 1001 -20.66 7.53 9.74
C ASP A 1001 -19.74 7.82 8.53
N GLY A 1002 -18.45 7.51 8.64
CA GLY A 1002 -17.45 7.73 7.59
C GLY A 1002 -16.86 9.15 7.56
N LYS A 1003 -17.29 10.06 8.46
CA LYS A 1003 -16.73 11.42 8.54
C LYS A 1003 -15.44 11.46 9.35
N ILE A 1004 -14.46 12.22 8.85
CA ILE A 1004 -13.31 12.65 9.63
C ILE A 1004 -13.66 13.94 10.38
N ALA A 1005 -13.32 14.00 11.67
CA ALA A 1005 -13.42 15.17 12.53
C ALA A 1005 -12.04 15.57 13.04
N VAL A 1006 -11.82 16.88 13.21
CA VAL A 1006 -10.57 17.46 13.69
C VAL A 1006 -10.87 18.31 14.91
N LEU A 1007 -10.33 17.90 16.04
CA LEU A 1007 -10.47 18.58 17.33
C LEU A 1007 -9.14 19.26 17.68
N SER A 1008 -9.20 20.45 18.25
CA SER A 1008 -8.03 21.14 18.78
C SER A 1008 -7.54 20.50 20.08
N LEU A 1009 -6.23 20.62 20.37
CA LEU A 1009 -5.64 20.18 21.63
C LEU A 1009 -5.00 21.38 22.35
N PRO A 1010 -5.20 21.53 23.68
CA PRO A 1010 -5.87 20.58 24.58
C PRO A 1010 -7.41 20.72 24.67
N SER A 1011 -8.04 21.78 24.14
CA SER A 1011 -9.41 22.15 24.52
C SER A 1011 -10.53 21.23 24.01
N LEU A 1012 -10.26 20.39 23.01
CA LEU A 1012 -11.23 19.54 22.32
C LEU A 1012 -12.39 20.30 21.62
N ARG A 1013 -12.15 21.56 21.24
CA ARG A 1013 -13.03 22.33 20.35
C ARG A 1013 -12.97 21.75 18.93
N LEU A 1014 -14.13 21.48 18.33
CA LEU A 1014 -14.26 21.01 16.94
C LEU A 1014 -13.86 22.13 15.97
N ILE A 1015 -12.85 21.86 15.14
CA ILE A 1015 -12.29 22.80 14.16
C ILE A 1015 -12.83 22.51 12.75
N TYR A 1016 -12.96 21.24 12.40
CA TYR A 1016 -13.32 20.81 11.04
C TYR A 1016 -13.99 19.43 11.04
N GLN A 1017 -14.91 19.19 10.10
CA GLN A 1017 -15.53 17.88 9.86
C GLN A 1017 -15.88 17.72 8.38
N ALA A 1018 -15.60 16.56 7.79
CA ALA A 1018 -15.89 16.25 6.38
C ALA A 1018 -16.10 14.74 6.15
N PRO A 1019 -16.88 14.31 5.14
CA PRO A 1019 -16.93 12.90 4.74
C PRO A 1019 -15.57 12.45 4.16
N LEU A 1020 -15.00 11.38 4.72
CA LEU A 1020 -13.79 10.74 4.19
C LEU A 1020 -14.13 9.44 3.45
N LEU A 1021 -15.03 8.64 4.02
CA LEU A 1021 -15.55 7.41 3.45
C LEU A 1021 -17.03 7.61 3.07
N PRO A 1022 -17.51 7.05 1.94
CA PRO A 1022 -18.89 7.23 1.47
C PRO A 1022 -19.90 6.27 2.13
N TYR A 1023 -19.46 5.51 3.15
CA TYR A 1023 -20.27 4.50 3.85
C TYR A 1023 -19.95 4.51 5.35
N SER A 1024 -20.89 4.04 6.16
CA SER A 1024 -20.72 3.82 7.60
C SER A 1024 -19.75 2.68 7.90
N VAL A 1025 -19.00 2.81 8.99
CA VAL A 1025 -17.89 1.94 9.38
C VAL A 1025 -18.04 1.52 10.83
N GLU A 1026 -18.05 0.21 11.08
CA GLU A 1026 -17.97 -0.37 12.42
C GLU A 1026 -16.50 -0.52 12.87
N ILE A 1027 -16.25 -0.56 14.17
CA ILE A 1027 -14.89 -0.60 14.73
C ILE A 1027 -14.06 -1.80 14.25
N ASP A 1028 -14.68 -2.98 14.16
CA ASP A 1028 -14.06 -4.22 13.68
C ASP A 1028 -13.95 -4.34 12.15
N ASN A 1029 -14.46 -3.36 11.39
CA ASN A 1029 -14.44 -3.42 9.93
C ASN A 1029 -12.98 -3.44 9.41
N PRO A 1030 -12.60 -4.35 8.49
CA PRO A 1030 -11.25 -4.42 7.94
C PRO A 1030 -10.74 -3.15 7.26
N ILE A 1031 -11.57 -2.13 6.98
CA ILE A 1031 -11.09 -0.80 6.58
C ILE A 1031 -10.31 -0.10 7.71
N CYS A 1032 -10.65 -0.33 8.99
CA CYS A 1032 -9.99 0.26 10.16
C CYS A 1032 -8.51 -0.14 10.28
N GLN A 1033 -8.12 -1.31 9.78
CA GLN A 1033 -6.72 -1.76 9.66
C GLN A 1033 -6.03 -1.25 8.39
N ARG A 1034 -6.80 -0.80 7.40
CA ARG A 1034 -6.34 -0.34 6.07
C ARG A 1034 -6.42 1.18 5.87
N ILE A 1035 -6.74 1.92 6.93
CA ILE A 1035 -6.57 3.38 7.05
C ILE A 1035 -5.49 3.72 8.07
N SER A 1036 -4.63 4.70 7.77
CA SER A 1036 -3.55 5.15 8.65
C SER A 1036 -3.47 6.68 8.69
N PHE A 1037 -3.54 7.25 9.89
CA PHE A 1037 -3.26 8.67 10.15
C PHE A 1037 -1.77 8.84 10.48
N SER A 1038 -1.17 9.95 10.04
CA SER A 1038 0.25 10.27 10.29
C SER A 1038 0.45 11.72 10.75
N GLU A 1039 1.70 12.19 10.80
CA GLU A 1039 2.02 13.57 11.16
C GLU A 1039 1.62 14.57 10.06
N HIS A 1040 1.51 15.85 10.43
CA HIS A 1040 1.16 16.97 9.56
C HIS A 1040 -0.26 16.92 8.96
N GLY A 1041 -1.19 16.19 9.60
CA GLY A 1041 -2.57 16.03 9.12
C GLY A 1041 -2.68 15.18 7.85
N LEU A 1042 -1.63 14.42 7.51
CA LEU A 1042 -1.60 13.50 6.39
C LEU A 1042 -2.20 12.14 6.77
N GLY A 1043 -2.83 11.47 5.82
CA GLY A 1043 -3.33 10.11 5.98
C GLY A 1043 -3.40 9.34 4.67
N VAL A 1044 -3.57 8.02 4.79
CA VAL A 1044 -3.79 7.11 3.67
C VAL A 1044 -4.90 6.11 4.00
N TYR A 1045 -5.66 5.66 3.00
CA TYR A 1045 -6.56 4.51 3.11
C TYR A 1045 -6.59 3.68 1.82
N MET A 1046 -6.90 2.39 1.91
CA MET A 1046 -7.27 1.60 0.74
C MET A 1046 -8.64 2.07 0.22
N ALA A 1047 -8.66 2.76 -0.91
CA ALA A 1047 -9.89 3.28 -1.52
C ALA A 1047 -10.68 2.19 -2.25
N SER A 1048 -9.97 1.21 -2.80
CA SER A 1048 -10.48 -0.03 -3.37
C SER A 1048 -9.63 -1.21 -2.86
N PRO A 1049 -9.91 -2.48 -3.22
CA PRO A 1049 -9.01 -3.59 -2.92
C PRO A 1049 -7.63 -3.47 -3.60
N SER A 1050 -7.53 -2.68 -4.67
CA SER A 1050 -6.33 -2.52 -5.50
C SER A 1050 -5.63 -1.17 -5.41
N GLU A 1051 -6.25 -0.15 -4.80
CA GLU A 1051 -5.73 1.22 -4.78
C GLU A 1051 -5.65 1.80 -3.37
N VAL A 1052 -4.54 2.48 -3.07
CA VAL A 1052 -4.33 3.31 -1.88
C VAL A 1052 -4.47 4.79 -2.26
N GLU A 1053 -5.17 5.56 -1.42
CA GLU A 1053 -5.42 6.99 -1.64
C GLU A 1053 -4.83 7.81 -0.48
N LYS A 1054 -3.93 8.73 -0.83
CA LYS A 1054 -3.22 9.67 0.06
C LYS A 1054 -4.02 10.98 0.13
N TYR A 1055 -4.23 11.48 1.33
CA TYR A 1055 -4.97 12.72 1.58
C TYR A 1055 -4.31 13.56 2.68
N THR A 1056 -4.71 14.82 2.78
CA THR A 1056 -4.39 15.69 3.90
C THR A 1056 -5.65 16.39 4.41
N ILE A 1057 -5.64 16.77 5.69
CA ILE A 1057 -6.56 17.77 6.26
C ILE A 1057 -5.90 19.15 6.40
N CYS A 1058 -4.61 19.30 6.08
CA CYS A 1058 -3.89 20.57 6.20
C CYS A 1058 -4.05 21.40 4.91
N SER A 1059 -4.70 22.56 5.02
CA SER A 1059 -4.88 23.52 3.90
C SER A 1059 -3.59 23.82 3.15
N GLU A 1060 -2.51 24.15 3.87
CA GLU A 1060 -1.20 24.50 3.32
C GLU A 1060 -0.61 23.37 2.45
N ILE A 1061 -0.73 22.11 2.90
CA ILE A 1061 -0.24 20.96 2.14
C ILE A 1061 -1.15 20.66 0.95
N ALA A 1062 -2.46 20.92 1.09
CA ALA A 1062 -3.41 20.81 -0.01
C ALA A 1062 -3.20 21.89 -1.09
N ASP A 1063 -2.77 23.09 -0.71
CA ASP A 1063 -2.38 24.16 -1.63
C ASP A 1063 -1.06 23.78 -2.34
N GLN A 1064 -0.03 23.40 -1.58
CA GLN A 1064 1.27 22.92 -2.10
C GLN A 1064 1.11 21.75 -3.08
N ALA A 1065 0.24 20.78 -2.79
CA ALA A 1065 -0.05 19.67 -3.70
C ALA A 1065 -0.77 20.10 -4.98
N SER A 1066 -1.60 21.15 -4.93
CA SER A 1066 -2.26 21.71 -6.12
C SER A 1066 -1.31 22.54 -6.98
N ASP A 1067 -0.41 23.32 -6.38
CA ASP A 1067 0.62 24.06 -7.15
C ASP A 1067 1.63 23.10 -7.82
N ALA A 1068 1.98 22.02 -7.12
CA ALA A 1068 2.86 20.95 -7.59
C ALA A 1068 2.24 20.02 -8.67
N LEU A 1069 0.98 20.23 -9.07
CA LEU A 1069 0.39 19.56 -10.24
C LEU A 1069 1.35 19.65 -11.44
N GLY A 1070 1.74 18.49 -11.98
CA GLY A 1070 2.61 18.40 -13.15
C GLY A 1070 1.86 18.71 -14.45
N GLU A 1071 2.33 18.15 -15.56
CA GLU A 1071 1.73 18.37 -16.88
C GLU A 1071 1.49 17.04 -17.60
N LEU A 1072 0.25 16.77 -18.00
CA LEU A 1072 -0.09 15.60 -18.82
C LEU A 1072 0.34 15.80 -20.28
N PHE A 1073 -0.08 16.92 -20.87
CA PHE A 1073 0.24 17.26 -22.25
C PHE A 1073 1.58 17.99 -22.33
N VAL A 1074 2.50 17.49 -23.15
CA VAL A 1074 3.75 18.17 -23.51
C VAL A 1074 3.69 18.49 -25.00
N ALA A 1075 4.10 19.69 -25.42
CA ALA A 1075 4.12 20.03 -26.84
C ALA A 1075 5.16 19.19 -27.60
N CYS A 1076 4.71 18.12 -28.26
CA CYS A 1076 5.55 17.23 -29.07
C CYS A 1076 5.38 17.53 -30.56
N ASP A 1077 6.49 17.58 -31.30
CA ASP A 1077 6.46 17.60 -32.76
C ASP A 1077 5.85 16.30 -33.30
N LEU A 1078 4.94 16.43 -34.28
CA LEU A 1078 4.38 15.27 -34.96
C LEU A 1078 5.45 14.66 -35.89
N PRO A 1079 5.71 13.33 -35.85
CA PRO A 1079 6.65 12.70 -36.78
C PRO A 1079 6.28 12.93 -38.24
N ASP A 1080 7.28 13.00 -39.11
CA ASP A 1080 7.13 13.18 -40.56
C ASP A 1080 6.19 12.10 -41.14
N PRO A 1081 5.14 12.44 -41.91
CA PRO A 1081 4.26 11.44 -42.51
C PRO A 1081 5.00 10.60 -43.56
N PRO A 1082 4.70 9.30 -43.70
CA PRO A 1082 5.45 8.40 -44.57
C PRO A 1082 5.41 8.86 -46.04
N ARG A 1083 6.59 9.12 -46.61
CA ARG A 1083 6.74 9.57 -48.01
C ARG A 1083 6.37 8.44 -48.97
N ASN A 1084 5.14 8.47 -49.49
CA ASN A 1084 4.65 7.50 -50.47
C ASN A 1084 5.54 7.46 -51.72
N ASN A 1085 6.16 6.30 -51.99
CA ASN A 1085 7.11 6.10 -53.11
C ASN A 1085 6.53 6.41 -54.50
N ASN A 1086 5.20 6.46 -54.67
CA ASN A 1086 4.55 6.92 -55.90
C ASN A 1086 4.77 8.41 -56.23
N SER A 1087 5.31 9.22 -55.31
CA SER A 1087 5.47 10.67 -55.54
C SER A 1087 6.57 11.00 -56.56
N PHE A 1088 7.61 10.17 -56.69
CA PHE A 1088 8.76 10.45 -57.57
C PHE A 1088 8.37 10.56 -59.06
N LEU A 1089 7.39 9.76 -59.52
CA LEU A 1089 6.87 9.81 -60.89
C LEU A 1089 5.75 10.84 -61.11
N LYS A 1090 5.19 11.43 -60.04
CA LYS A 1090 4.26 12.57 -60.19
C LYS A 1090 5.00 13.84 -60.67
N GLY A 1091 6.25 14.05 -60.25
CA GLY A 1091 7.03 15.23 -60.63
C GLY A 1091 7.25 15.40 -62.14
N VAL A 1092 7.38 14.29 -62.88
CA VAL A 1092 7.71 14.32 -64.32
C VAL A 1092 6.47 14.49 -65.21
N SER A 1093 5.26 14.19 -64.70
CA SER A 1093 4.01 14.32 -65.47
C SER A 1093 3.37 15.71 -65.37
N SER A 1094 3.99 16.65 -64.64
CA SER A 1094 3.47 18.01 -64.42
C SER A 1094 3.84 19.03 -65.49
N MET A 1095 4.65 18.68 -66.50
CA MET A 1095 5.13 19.64 -67.52
C MET A 1095 4.36 19.60 -68.85
N PHE A 1096 3.49 18.59 -69.08
CA PHE A 1096 2.84 18.36 -70.39
C PHE A 1096 1.37 17.90 -70.31
N SER A 1097 0.53 18.57 -69.50
CA SER A 1097 -0.93 18.59 -69.73
C SER A 1097 -1.63 19.71 -68.95
N GLY A 1098 -2.39 20.57 -69.64
CA GLY A 1098 -3.17 21.64 -69.03
C GLY A 1098 -4.54 21.17 -68.51
N ILE A 1099 -4.55 20.20 -67.59
CA ILE A 1099 -5.78 19.71 -66.95
C ILE A 1099 -5.65 19.82 -65.43
N GLN A 1100 -6.49 20.66 -64.81
CA GLN A 1100 -6.65 20.66 -63.36
C GLN A 1100 -7.13 19.28 -62.90
N ARG A 1101 -6.33 18.59 -62.09
CA ARG A 1101 -6.79 17.42 -61.35
C ARG A 1101 -7.45 17.93 -60.06
N GLN A 1102 -8.62 17.40 -59.74
CA GLN A 1102 -9.23 17.61 -58.44
C GLN A 1102 -8.32 16.99 -57.37
N ASP A 1103 -7.94 17.78 -56.37
CA ASP A 1103 -7.33 17.26 -55.16
C ASP A 1103 -8.35 16.49 -54.31
N SER A 1104 -7.86 15.84 -53.26
CA SER A 1104 -8.58 14.93 -52.34
C SER A 1104 -10.08 15.22 -52.17
N CYS A 1105 -10.92 14.22 -52.49
CA CYS A 1105 -12.34 14.23 -52.18
C CYS A 1105 -12.56 14.53 -50.69
N ASP A 1106 -13.14 15.69 -50.38
CA ASP A 1106 -13.18 16.20 -49.02
C ASP A 1106 -14.20 15.44 -48.16
N ILE A 1107 -13.69 14.63 -47.23
CA ILE A 1107 -14.50 13.88 -46.26
C ILE A 1107 -15.25 14.83 -45.32
N ASP A 1108 -14.69 16.01 -45.01
CA ASP A 1108 -15.38 17.00 -44.20
C ASP A 1108 -16.62 17.52 -44.94
N SER A 1109 -16.54 17.76 -46.25
CA SER A 1109 -17.72 18.09 -47.05
C SER A 1109 -18.78 16.98 -46.96
N ILE A 1110 -18.42 15.71 -47.21
CA ILE A 1110 -19.38 14.60 -47.24
C ILE A 1110 -20.09 14.38 -45.89
N LEU A 1111 -19.41 14.63 -44.78
CA LEU A 1111 -19.95 14.47 -43.43
C LEU A 1111 -20.56 15.76 -42.84
N ALA A 1112 -20.24 16.94 -43.35
CA ALA A 1112 -20.88 18.19 -42.98
C ALA A 1112 -22.12 18.51 -43.84
N ASP A 1113 -22.16 18.07 -45.10
CA ASP A 1113 -23.17 18.55 -46.04
C ASP A 1113 -24.58 18.08 -45.67
N ARG A 1114 -25.50 19.03 -45.73
CA ARG A 1114 -26.87 18.93 -45.27
C ARG A 1114 -27.79 18.64 -46.45
N ASP A 1115 -27.32 17.71 -47.29
CA ASP A 1115 -27.41 17.82 -48.75
C ASP A 1115 -28.85 17.95 -49.29
N LYS A 1116 -28.99 18.78 -50.33
CA LYS A 1116 -30.25 19.24 -50.94
C LYS A 1116 -30.89 18.19 -51.87
N THR A 1117 -30.68 16.90 -51.59
CA THR A 1117 -30.99 15.78 -52.49
C THR A 1117 -32.14 14.88 -52.03
N SER A 1118 -33.13 15.44 -51.33
CA SER A 1118 -34.48 14.86 -51.27
C SER A 1118 -35.58 15.93 -51.37
N GLY A 1119 -36.27 15.95 -52.51
CA GLY A 1119 -37.47 16.77 -52.70
C GLY A 1119 -38.68 16.13 -52.00
N GLY A 1120 -38.88 16.45 -50.72
CA GLY A 1120 -40.05 16.00 -49.94
C GLY A 1120 -40.04 16.54 -48.51
N MET A 1121 -41.22 16.84 -47.94
CA MET A 1121 -41.34 17.39 -46.58
C MET A 1121 -40.74 16.46 -45.51
N GLY A 1122 -39.77 16.95 -44.73
CA GLY A 1122 -39.13 16.12 -43.69
C GLY A 1122 -38.13 16.84 -42.75
N GLY A 1123 -38.20 18.16 -42.62
CA GLY A 1123 -37.23 18.94 -41.82
C GLY A 1123 -37.37 18.76 -40.30
N GLY A 1124 -36.70 17.75 -39.72
CA GLY A 1124 -36.65 17.61 -38.25
C GLY A 1124 -35.83 16.45 -37.64
N ALA A 1125 -35.41 15.46 -38.43
CA ALA A 1125 -35.01 14.14 -37.89
C ALA A 1125 -33.74 14.09 -37.00
N THR A 1126 -32.75 14.96 -37.16
CA THR A 1126 -31.47 14.82 -36.43
C THR A 1126 -31.50 15.33 -34.98
N ARG A 1127 -32.41 16.26 -34.64
CA ARG A 1127 -32.50 16.84 -33.29
C ARG A 1127 -33.07 15.91 -32.21
N THR A 1128 -33.60 14.74 -32.58
CA THR A 1128 -34.19 13.77 -31.65
C THR A 1128 -33.27 12.60 -31.31
N VAL A 1129 -32.22 12.36 -32.09
CA VAL A 1129 -31.33 11.19 -31.94
C VAL A 1129 -30.20 11.43 -30.94
N ALA A 1130 -29.73 12.67 -30.77
CA ALA A 1130 -28.75 13.01 -29.74
C ALA A 1130 -28.92 14.43 -29.21
N ARG A 1131 -28.38 14.69 -28.02
CA ARG A 1131 -28.33 15.99 -27.35
C ARG A 1131 -26.89 16.35 -26.98
N THR A 1132 -26.34 17.38 -27.63
CA THR A 1132 -25.08 18.00 -27.19
C THR A 1132 -25.35 18.79 -25.90
N ILE A 1133 -24.44 18.69 -24.94
CA ILE A 1133 -24.45 19.38 -23.65
C ILE A 1133 -23.06 20.06 -23.50
N PRO A 1134 -22.98 21.39 -23.38
CA PRO A 1134 -21.71 22.07 -23.09
C PRO A 1134 -21.21 21.67 -21.69
N GLY A 1135 -19.90 21.56 -21.52
CA GLY A 1135 -19.29 21.28 -20.22
C GLY A 1135 -19.42 22.46 -19.24
N PRO A 1136 -19.19 22.23 -17.94
CA PRO A 1136 -19.34 23.25 -16.91
C PRO A 1136 -18.36 24.42 -17.03
N SER A 1137 -17.22 24.25 -17.72
CA SER A 1137 -16.19 25.29 -17.88
C SER A 1137 -16.22 26.06 -19.22
N VAL A 1138 -17.34 26.06 -19.94
CA VAL A 1138 -17.48 26.77 -21.24
C VAL A 1138 -17.60 28.29 -21.08
N ASN A 1139 -16.47 28.93 -20.72
CA ASN A 1139 -16.23 30.35 -20.99
C ASN A 1139 -15.84 30.51 -22.47
N MET A 1140 -16.82 30.94 -23.28
CA MET A 1140 -16.86 30.75 -24.74
C MET A 1140 -15.71 31.38 -25.55
N GLU A 1141 -14.94 32.33 -25.00
CA GLU A 1141 -13.98 33.13 -25.77
C GLU A 1141 -12.61 32.47 -26.00
N ARG A 1142 -12.19 31.47 -25.21
CA ARG A 1142 -10.88 30.82 -25.43
C ARG A 1142 -10.88 29.74 -26.50
N THR A 1143 -11.96 28.96 -26.61
CA THR A 1143 -11.95 27.70 -27.38
C THR A 1143 -11.87 27.88 -28.90
N GLN A 1144 -12.27 29.04 -29.44
CA GLN A 1144 -12.09 29.38 -30.86
C GLN A 1144 -10.73 30.05 -31.15
N ALA A 1145 -10.05 30.59 -30.13
CA ALA A 1145 -8.72 31.18 -30.24
C ALA A 1145 -7.59 30.16 -30.01
N SER A 1146 -7.86 29.06 -29.30
CA SER A 1146 -6.87 28.03 -28.94
C SER A 1146 -6.65 26.95 -30.02
N GLY A 1147 -6.96 27.24 -31.29
CA GLY A 1147 -6.56 26.44 -32.46
C GLY A 1147 -5.06 26.57 -32.78
N ILE A 1148 -4.21 26.50 -31.75
CA ILE A 1148 -2.76 26.71 -31.83
C ILE A 1148 -2.15 25.51 -32.56
N SER A 1149 -1.78 25.74 -33.82
CA SER A 1149 -1.02 24.77 -34.63
C SER A 1149 0.29 24.39 -33.93
N ALA A 1150 0.79 23.17 -34.17
CA ALA A 1150 2.08 22.73 -33.65
C ALA A 1150 3.22 23.73 -33.96
N GLY A 1151 3.19 24.42 -35.10
CA GLY A 1151 4.16 25.48 -35.42
C GLY A 1151 4.04 26.75 -34.56
N GLN A 1152 2.84 27.09 -34.08
CA GLN A 1152 2.64 28.18 -33.12
C GLN A 1152 3.00 27.75 -31.69
N ALA A 1153 2.73 26.49 -31.33
CA ALA A 1153 3.20 25.92 -30.07
C ALA A 1153 4.74 25.86 -30.02
N ALA A 1154 5.39 25.48 -31.13
CA ALA A 1154 6.84 25.53 -31.29
C ALA A 1154 7.39 26.96 -31.24
N PHE A 1155 6.69 27.95 -31.81
CA PHE A 1155 7.07 29.36 -31.68
C PHE A 1155 7.00 29.84 -30.21
N ALA A 1156 5.93 29.51 -29.49
CA ALA A 1156 5.82 29.79 -28.06
C ALA A 1156 6.88 29.03 -27.23
N ALA A 1157 7.22 27.80 -27.59
CA ALA A 1157 8.31 27.04 -26.97
C ALA A 1157 9.68 27.68 -27.22
N LEU A 1158 9.95 28.17 -28.44
CA LEU A 1158 11.17 28.92 -28.77
C LEU A 1158 11.25 30.24 -28.00
N GLN A 1159 10.14 30.97 -27.83
CA GLN A 1159 10.08 32.15 -26.98
C GLN A 1159 10.36 31.80 -25.50
N ASN A 1160 9.75 30.73 -24.97
CA ASN A 1160 10.01 30.22 -23.62
C ASN A 1160 11.47 29.74 -23.44
N ILE A 1161 12.12 29.24 -24.48
CA ILE A 1161 13.55 28.90 -24.50
C ILE A 1161 14.40 30.17 -24.49
N SER A 1162 14.03 31.22 -25.24
CA SER A 1162 14.70 32.53 -25.17
C SER A 1162 14.61 33.14 -23.78
N GLU A 1163 13.41 33.17 -23.18
CA GLU A 1163 13.21 33.63 -21.81
C GLU A 1163 13.96 32.78 -20.78
N ARG A 1164 14.06 31.45 -20.97
CA ARG A 1164 14.90 30.59 -20.13
C ARG A 1164 16.39 30.90 -20.32
N GLY A 1165 16.83 31.23 -21.54
CA GLY A 1165 18.19 31.68 -21.82
C GLY A 1165 18.54 33.01 -21.12
N GLU A 1166 17.63 33.98 -21.16
CA GLU A 1166 17.76 35.26 -20.46
C GLU A 1166 17.77 35.06 -18.93
N LYS A 1167 16.86 34.23 -18.39
CA LYS A 1167 16.83 33.87 -16.95
C LYS A 1167 18.07 33.05 -16.54
N LEU A 1168 18.66 32.27 -17.44
CA LEU A 1168 19.93 31.57 -17.22
C LEU A 1168 21.11 32.55 -17.21
N CYS A 1169 21.15 33.53 -18.11
CA CYS A 1169 22.16 34.60 -18.07
C CYS A 1169 22.04 35.40 -16.77
N ALA A 1170 20.84 35.83 -16.38
CA ALA A 1170 20.61 36.55 -15.13
C ALA A 1170 21.01 35.75 -13.87
N THR A 1171 20.91 34.41 -13.90
CA THR A 1171 21.38 33.55 -12.79
C THR A 1171 22.88 33.27 -12.84
N VAL A 1172 23.51 33.25 -14.02
CA VAL A 1172 24.99 33.29 -14.15
C VAL A 1172 25.54 34.61 -13.61
N ASP A 1173 24.96 35.75 -13.99
CA ASP A 1173 25.33 37.08 -13.49
C ASP A 1173 25.12 37.20 -11.98
N ALA A 1174 24.00 36.69 -11.44
CA ALA A 1174 23.77 36.62 -10.00
C ALA A 1174 24.83 35.76 -9.30
N THR A 1175 25.22 34.62 -9.89
CA THR A 1175 26.25 33.71 -9.34
C THR A 1175 27.64 34.34 -9.38
N GLU A 1176 28.00 35.06 -10.44
CA GLU A 1176 29.24 35.85 -10.53
C GLU A 1176 29.27 36.98 -9.49
N ASN A 1177 28.15 37.70 -9.31
CA ASN A 1177 28.04 38.71 -8.26
C ASN A 1177 28.15 38.10 -6.85
N LEU A 1178 27.63 36.89 -6.62
CA LEU A 1178 27.79 36.13 -5.38
C LEU A 1178 29.24 35.68 -5.17
N ARG A 1179 29.92 35.19 -6.22
CA ARG A 1179 31.35 34.84 -6.25
C ARG A 1179 32.23 36.04 -5.89
N ASN A 1180 31.98 37.19 -6.50
CA ASN A 1180 32.70 38.43 -6.24
C ASN A 1180 32.42 38.97 -4.82
N SER A 1181 31.19 38.80 -4.31
CA SER A 1181 30.83 39.14 -2.93
C SER A 1181 31.54 38.23 -1.92
N ALA A 1182 31.61 36.93 -2.17
CA ALA A 1182 32.34 35.96 -1.35
C ALA A 1182 33.86 36.22 -1.33
N MET A 1183 34.45 36.59 -2.48
CA MET A 1183 35.86 37.01 -2.54
C MET A 1183 36.12 38.29 -1.75
N ASN A 1184 35.24 39.30 -1.87
CA ASN A 1184 35.32 40.52 -1.06
C ASN A 1184 35.18 40.25 0.44
N LEU A 1185 34.27 39.35 0.84
CA LEU A 1185 34.12 38.91 2.23
C LEU A 1185 35.38 38.20 2.72
N SER A 1186 35.92 37.25 1.95
CA SER A 1186 37.17 36.54 2.25
C SER A 1186 38.35 37.50 2.47
N GLN A 1187 38.54 38.50 1.61
CA GLN A 1187 39.57 39.52 1.80
C GLN A 1187 39.36 40.38 3.05
N ARG A 1188 38.09 40.71 3.41
CA ARG A 1188 37.77 41.44 4.64
C ARG A 1188 38.05 40.59 5.88
N THR A 1189 37.70 39.31 5.85
CA THR A 1189 37.99 38.35 6.92
C THR A 1189 39.49 38.14 7.10
N GLY A 1190 40.26 37.97 6.02
CA GLY A 1190 41.73 37.87 6.10
C GLY A 1190 42.37 39.10 6.74
N LYS A 1191 41.94 40.31 6.35
CA LYS A 1191 42.38 41.57 6.98
C LYS A 1191 41.93 41.71 8.44
N LEU A 1192 40.81 41.08 8.83
CA LEU A 1192 40.37 41.02 10.23
C LEU A 1192 41.22 40.03 11.04
N VAL A 1193 41.55 38.86 10.47
CA VAL A 1193 42.45 37.87 11.08
C VAL A 1193 43.83 38.48 11.33
N GLU A 1194 44.47 39.10 10.33
CA GLU A 1194 45.73 39.83 10.55
C GLU A 1194 45.62 40.87 11.68
N LYS A 1195 44.48 41.58 11.76
CA LYS A 1195 44.25 42.62 12.77
C LYS A 1195 44.01 42.05 14.18
N LEU A 1196 43.57 40.80 14.28
CA LEU A 1196 43.45 40.05 15.53
C LEU A 1196 44.80 39.44 15.94
N GLU A 1197 45.56 38.85 15.01
CA GLU A 1197 46.94 38.38 15.23
C GLU A 1197 47.88 39.51 15.66
N LYS A 1198 47.70 40.72 15.09
CA LYS A 1198 48.47 41.92 15.45
C LYS A 1198 48.01 42.54 16.78
N LYS A 1199 46.90 42.10 17.41
CA LYS A 1199 46.62 42.40 18.82
C LYS A 1199 47.41 41.43 19.70
N LYS A 1200 48.41 41.92 20.42
CA LYS A 1200 49.01 41.18 21.54
C LYS A 1200 48.05 41.20 22.74
N TRP A 1201 47.38 40.08 23.03
CA TRP A 1201 46.47 39.94 24.17
C TRP A 1201 47.24 39.65 25.46
N TYR A 1202 48.04 40.62 25.92
CA TYR A 1202 48.57 40.67 27.29
C TYR A 1202 48.67 42.11 27.77
N ASN A 1203 47.66 42.54 28.54
CA ASN A 1203 47.79 43.50 29.63
C ASN A 1203 46.45 43.54 30.38
N PHE A 1204 46.48 43.01 31.62
CA PHE A 1204 45.37 42.76 32.54
C PHE A 1204 44.49 41.54 32.20
#